data_AF-A0AAN8N1A5-F1
#
_entry.id   AF-A0AAN8N1A5-F1
#
_cell.length_a   1.000
_cell.length_b   1.000
_cell.length_c   1.000
_cell.angle_alpha   90.00
_cell.angle_beta   90.00
_cell.angle_gamma   90.00
#
_symmetry.space_group_name_H-M   'P 1'
#
loop_
_entity.id
_entity.type
_entity.pdbx_description
1 polymer ?
#
loop_
_entity_poly.entity_id
_entity_poly.type
_entity_poly.pdbx_seq_one_letter_code
_entity_poly.pdbx_strand_id
1 'polypeptide(L)'
;MKFLGLLKFFIFSLTCLLSSVHASVLGRRAVQVSLNSYAYSNNVLSGSINIQNIAYQKVVSVYWAQGNNWQGTPIAAVYSSGPVNGYETWVFSGTAVGATQLYIKYDVSGTSYYYPGNYVNVQVTSSTTTTTTTTTTSRTTTSTTSVSTLGTTITSSTSAAPFTGTVSPSAIPSFRVEPVPYEAPATSPAGCGNFNGKDSCSSGSFPDSSEGRRWQTPPGTDPQYISSFQSYGKLVGYADIQYNSARTAAVVVINCLSKTGATLTYYVNNVAQSSNLVQVSTANTGGLNIRVTDSTGGSLTLETLYFLWENPAISGGLSNFNDGQKGAIVELFGWPWDDVAKECEFLSKAGYMGVKIWPPQEHVWGSNYYESDNQFRPWYFVYQPVSYRLHSRSGTREQLRNMVKACRSVGVRVYADAVINHMTANGNDIQNHRNTDCSTYTGHNSTDGSPYFTSGNTYLINPYTGTRAAPEYPSVPYGPSDFHCDCALNSWTDGAIMNNCWLVGLVDLNTEKPYVQDRIATYLVDLLSIGFSGFRVDAAKHIGPTSMAQILARFKQKLGGGTLPADWISWHEVIMGGEASLLACGGGEWSWYTNFNNKLSGVGFSQTDIDKTKIWSSDYPKEHPVCGSWIIPSTRFVIQNDDHDQQNPGSSSRDMQDKGSVLIKAKDVAAHRAFEVQLFTRTDGSWQIRNILSSYMFMNNGASGYPDGLSDCSLYTGSQSSSGCLGVPYDQAYVANACGYTMSQGKYTRVHRDLSIINAMRGWVGLGSTTASALGISGCS
;
A
#
# COMPACT_ATOMS: atom_id res chain seq x y z
N MET A 1 21.56 -51.81 -13.51
CA MET A 1 20.56 -52.65 -14.22
C MET A 1 20.06 -51.82 -15.41
N LYS A 2 20.68 -51.89 -16.59
CA LYS A 2 20.38 -52.75 -17.75
C LYS A 2 18.91 -52.70 -18.23
N PHE A 3 18.65 -52.01 -19.36
CA PHE A 3 18.07 -52.48 -20.66
C PHE A 3 17.43 -51.27 -21.40
N LEU A 4 17.92 -50.74 -22.54
CA LEU A 4 18.04 -51.21 -23.95
C LEU A 4 16.77 -51.10 -24.83
N GLY A 5 16.91 -50.46 -26.01
CA GLY A 5 16.10 -50.66 -27.24
C GLY A 5 15.72 -49.34 -27.98
N LEU A 6 16.49 -48.79 -28.94
CA LEU A 6 16.60 -49.07 -30.40
C LEU A 6 15.28 -48.94 -31.20
N LEU A 7 15.15 -48.44 -32.46
CA LEU A 7 15.99 -47.76 -33.47
C LEU A 7 15.16 -47.60 -34.78
N LYS A 8 15.56 -46.66 -35.68
CA LYS A 8 15.36 -46.56 -37.17
C LYS A 8 14.12 -45.80 -37.71
N PHE A 9 14.24 -44.68 -38.44
CA PHE A 9 14.89 -44.29 -39.72
C PHE A 9 13.96 -44.42 -40.95
N PHE A 10 13.72 -43.32 -41.68
CA PHE A 10 13.77 -43.22 -43.16
C PHE A 10 13.87 -41.74 -43.63
N ILE A 11 14.42 -41.54 -44.82
CA ILE A 11 15.11 -40.34 -45.33
C ILE A 11 14.53 -39.92 -46.71
N PHE A 12 14.54 -38.60 -46.97
CA PHE A 12 14.64 -37.83 -48.25
C PHE A 12 13.45 -37.51 -49.22
N SER A 13 13.23 -36.19 -49.36
CA SER A 13 13.12 -35.29 -50.56
C SER A 13 12.04 -35.44 -51.63
N LEU A 14 11.27 -34.37 -51.92
CA LEU A 14 11.51 -33.36 -52.98
C LEU A 14 10.33 -32.33 -53.10
N THR A 15 10.68 -31.11 -53.53
CA THR A 15 9.93 -29.84 -53.75
C THR A 15 8.61 -29.84 -54.56
N CYS A 16 7.69 -28.93 -54.19
CA CYS A 16 6.96 -28.05 -55.13
C CYS A 16 6.33 -26.83 -54.43
N LEU A 17 6.62 -25.62 -54.93
CA LEU A 17 5.87 -24.39 -54.66
C LEU A 17 4.50 -24.48 -55.37
N LEU A 18 3.42 -24.18 -54.65
CA LEU A 18 2.17 -23.67 -55.21
C LEU A 18 1.46 -22.81 -54.15
N SER A 19 1.40 -21.51 -54.41
CA SER A 19 0.59 -20.54 -53.68
C SER A 19 -0.89 -20.83 -53.89
N SER A 20 -1.59 -21.20 -52.81
CA SER A 20 -3.05 -21.25 -52.77
C SER A 20 -3.51 -20.97 -51.34
N VAL A 21 -4.28 -19.90 -51.18
CA VAL A 21 -4.90 -19.50 -49.92
C VAL A 21 -5.92 -20.56 -49.55
N HIS A 22 -5.55 -21.48 -48.65
CA HIS A 22 -6.45 -22.47 -48.09
C HIS A 22 -7.00 -21.98 -46.75
N ALA A 23 -8.32 -22.05 -46.60
CA ALA A 23 -9.00 -21.88 -45.32
C ALA A 23 -8.41 -22.84 -44.28
N SER A 24 -8.11 -22.30 -43.09
CA SER A 24 -7.56 -23.05 -41.98
C SER A 24 -8.51 -24.15 -41.48
N VAL A 25 -7.90 -25.28 -41.12
CA VAL A 25 -8.52 -26.50 -40.60
C VAL A 25 -9.32 -26.20 -39.32
N LEU A 26 -10.65 -26.34 -39.36
CA LEU A 26 -11.53 -26.22 -38.18
C LEU A 26 -11.49 -27.52 -37.36
N GLY A 27 -11.21 -27.41 -36.05
CA GLY A 27 -11.04 -28.53 -35.12
C GLY A 27 -12.32 -29.28 -34.71
N ARG A 28 -12.15 -30.34 -33.90
CA ARG A 28 -13.23 -31.17 -33.35
C ARG A 28 -14.24 -30.34 -32.53
N ARG A 29 -15.52 -30.77 -32.50
CA ARG A 29 -16.60 -30.17 -31.68
C ARG A 29 -16.12 -29.92 -30.24
N ALA A 30 -16.20 -28.66 -29.80
CA ALA A 30 -15.84 -28.24 -28.44
C ALA A 30 -17.06 -28.29 -27.50
N VAL A 31 -16.86 -28.71 -26.25
CA VAL A 31 -17.89 -28.61 -25.19
C VAL A 31 -17.97 -27.20 -24.61
N GLN A 32 -16.94 -26.39 -24.86
CA GLN A 32 -16.73 -25.04 -24.33
C GLN A 32 -17.62 -23.96 -24.96
N VAL A 33 -18.31 -24.27 -26.05
CA VAL A 33 -19.17 -23.33 -26.77
C VAL A 33 -20.35 -24.08 -27.39
N SER A 34 -21.56 -23.52 -27.26
CA SER A 34 -22.77 -24.06 -27.86
C SER A 34 -23.77 -22.97 -28.23
N LEU A 35 -24.51 -23.15 -29.31
CA LEU A 35 -25.63 -22.27 -29.67
C LEU A 35 -26.87 -22.68 -28.88
N ASN A 36 -27.47 -21.74 -28.14
CA ASN A 36 -28.72 -21.97 -27.40
C ASN A 36 -29.94 -21.78 -28.32
N SER A 37 -29.96 -20.67 -29.04
CA SER A 37 -31.06 -20.29 -29.94
C SER A 37 -30.58 -19.29 -30.99
N TYR A 38 -31.27 -19.24 -32.13
CA TYR A 38 -31.08 -18.19 -33.14
C TYR A 38 -32.41 -17.84 -33.82
N ALA A 39 -32.50 -16.63 -34.36
CA ALA A 39 -33.57 -16.13 -35.20
C ALA A 39 -32.98 -15.37 -36.39
N TYR A 40 -33.59 -15.53 -37.57
CA TYR A 40 -33.18 -14.83 -38.78
C TYR A 40 -34.41 -14.24 -39.49
N SER A 41 -34.51 -12.90 -39.49
CA SER A 41 -35.59 -12.16 -40.16
C SER A 41 -35.10 -10.79 -40.60
N ASN A 42 -35.63 -10.26 -41.70
CA ASN A 42 -35.27 -8.94 -42.24
C ASN A 42 -33.75 -8.70 -42.37
N ASN A 43 -32.99 -9.72 -42.81
CA ASN A 43 -31.53 -9.69 -42.90
C ASN A 43 -30.80 -9.46 -41.56
N VAL A 44 -31.43 -9.72 -40.43
CA VAL A 44 -30.83 -9.67 -39.10
C VAL A 44 -30.76 -11.07 -38.52
N LEU A 45 -29.56 -11.47 -38.11
CA LEU A 45 -29.29 -12.72 -37.42
C LEU A 45 -29.00 -12.41 -35.95
N SER A 46 -29.78 -13.00 -35.05
CA SER A 46 -29.65 -12.79 -33.61
C SER A 46 -29.83 -14.09 -32.84
N GLY A 47 -29.31 -14.19 -31.61
CA GLY A 47 -29.45 -15.40 -30.82
C GLY A 47 -28.70 -15.37 -29.50
N SER A 48 -28.63 -16.54 -28.87
CA SER A 48 -27.95 -16.77 -27.60
C SER A 48 -26.98 -17.95 -27.69
N ILE A 49 -25.84 -17.82 -26.99
CA ILE A 49 -24.70 -18.74 -26.99
C ILE A 49 -24.35 -19.04 -25.54
N ASN A 50 -24.09 -20.31 -25.23
CA ASN A 50 -23.45 -20.68 -23.97
C ASN A 50 -21.97 -20.95 -24.19
N ILE A 51 -21.11 -20.33 -23.36
CA ILE A 51 -19.66 -20.58 -23.36
C ILE A 51 -19.18 -20.98 -21.96
N GLN A 52 -18.17 -21.83 -21.86
CA GLN A 52 -17.57 -22.18 -20.58
C GLN A 52 -16.70 -21.02 -20.06
N ASN A 53 -16.90 -20.61 -18.79
CA ASN A 53 -16.14 -19.54 -18.16
C ASN A 53 -14.74 -20.02 -17.76
N ILE A 54 -13.78 -19.93 -18.70
CA ILE A 54 -12.41 -20.44 -18.53
C ILE A 54 -11.31 -19.38 -18.64
N ALA A 55 -11.66 -18.10 -18.81
CA ALA A 55 -10.75 -16.95 -18.68
C ALA A 55 -11.53 -15.65 -18.51
N TYR A 56 -10.86 -14.52 -18.28
CA TYR A 56 -11.51 -13.21 -18.18
C TYR A 56 -11.71 -12.54 -19.57
N GLN A 57 -10.72 -12.61 -20.46
CA GLN A 57 -10.85 -12.15 -21.85
C GLN A 57 -11.43 -13.25 -22.74
N LYS A 58 -12.52 -12.91 -23.42
CA LYS A 58 -13.29 -13.81 -24.28
C LYS A 58 -13.74 -13.06 -25.51
N VAL A 59 -13.55 -13.65 -26.67
CA VAL A 59 -14.17 -13.16 -27.89
C VAL A 59 -15.06 -14.26 -28.42
N VAL A 60 -16.36 -13.99 -28.44
CA VAL A 60 -17.34 -14.89 -29.05
C VAL A 60 -17.82 -14.22 -30.33
N SER A 61 -17.50 -14.86 -31.46
CA SER A 61 -17.79 -14.36 -32.80
C SER A 61 -18.70 -15.34 -33.53
N VAL A 62 -19.76 -14.82 -34.14
CA VAL A 62 -20.66 -15.56 -35.01
C VAL A 62 -20.31 -15.25 -36.45
N TYR A 63 -19.78 -16.24 -37.15
CA TYR A 63 -19.52 -16.16 -38.58
C TYR A 63 -20.73 -16.69 -39.33
N TRP A 64 -21.02 -16.11 -40.50
CA TRP A 64 -22.13 -16.51 -41.35
C TRP A 64 -21.73 -16.52 -42.83
N ALA A 65 -22.50 -17.24 -43.65
CA ALA A 65 -22.29 -17.37 -45.08
C ALA A 65 -23.56 -17.06 -45.89
N GLN A 66 -23.37 -16.52 -47.11
CA GLN A 66 -24.41 -16.41 -48.13
C GLN A 66 -24.19 -17.54 -49.15
N GLY A 67 -25.06 -18.55 -49.14
CA GLY A 67 -24.78 -19.82 -49.80
C GLY A 67 -23.57 -20.51 -49.17
N ASN A 68 -22.48 -20.63 -49.93
CA ASN A 68 -21.19 -21.17 -49.48
C ASN A 68 -20.10 -20.09 -49.29
N ASN A 69 -20.45 -18.80 -49.46
CA ASN A 69 -19.50 -17.70 -49.36
C ASN A 69 -19.49 -17.11 -47.93
N TRP A 70 -18.42 -17.35 -47.19
CA TRP A 70 -18.22 -16.85 -45.82
C TRP A 70 -17.88 -15.36 -45.80
N GLN A 71 -18.45 -14.66 -44.84
CA GLN A 71 -18.25 -13.22 -44.67
C GLN A 71 -17.03 -12.95 -43.78
N GLY A 72 -16.24 -11.93 -44.15
CA GLY A 72 -14.98 -11.60 -43.47
C GLY A 72 -15.14 -10.92 -42.11
N THR A 73 -16.30 -10.32 -41.83
CA THR A 73 -16.59 -9.64 -40.57
C THR A 73 -17.64 -10.43 -39.79
N PRO A 74 -17.29 -11.02 -38.62
CA PRO A 74 -18.26 -11.74 -37.80
C PRO A 74 -19.17 -10.79 -37.02
N ILE A 75 -20.30 -11.31 -36.55
CA ILE A 75 -21.14 -10.64 -35.55
C ILE A 75 -20.54 -10.95 -34.17
N ALA A 76 -20.13 -9.92 -33.43
CA ALA A 76 -19.67 -10.09 -32.06
C ALA A 76 -20.86 -10.45 -31.15
N ALA A 77 -20.70 -11.46 -30.30
CA ALA A 77 -21.59 -11.67 -29.18
C ALA A 77 -21.11 -10.88 -27.97
N VAL A 78 -22.04 -10.45 -27.14
CA VAL A 78 -21.81 -9.73 -25.89
C VAL A 78 -22.28 -10.56 -24.70
N TYR A 79 -21.60 -10.42 -23.57
CA TYR A 79 -22.02 -11.06 -22.32
C TYR A 79 -23.45 -10.64 -21.97
N SER A 80 -24.27 -11.61 -21.55
CA SER A 80 -25.65 -11.38 -21.10
C SER A 80 -25.85 -11.73 -19.62
N SER A 81 -25.44 -12.93 -19.21
CA SER A 81 -25.66 -13.42 -17.83
C SER A 81 -24.79 -14.64 -17.48
N GLY A 82 -24.64 -14.93 -16.19
CA GLY A 82 -23.86 -16.06 -15.66
C GLY A 82 -22.60 -15.63 -14.89
N PRO A 83 -21.72 -16.55 -14.47
CA PRO A 83 -21.75 -17.99 -14.77
C PRO A 83 -22.76 -18.78 -13.93
N VAL A 84 -23.43 -19.77 -14.55
CA VAL A 84 -24.22 -20.81 -13.88
C VAL A 84 -23.61 -22.16 -14.26
N ASN A 85 -23.22 -22.98 -13.28
CA ASN A 85 -22.53 -24.27 -13.49
C ASN A 85 -21.28 -24.17 -14.40
N GLY A 86 -20.54 -23.06 -14.31
CA GLY A 86 -19.32 -22.85 -15.09
C GLY A 86 -19.55 -22.38 -16.54
N TYR A 87 -20.79 -22.05 -16.93
CA TYR A 87 -21.11 -21.51 -18.26
C TYR A 87 -21.74 -20.12 -18.17
N GLU A 88 -21.40 -19.26 -19.11
CA GLU A 88 -21.99 -17.95 -19.33
C GLU A 88 -22.88 -17.94 -20.56
N THR A 89 -23.93 -17.12 -20.50
CA THR A 89 -24.80 -16.84 -21.63
C THR A 89 -24.39 -15.53 -22.28
N TRP A 90 -24.16 -15.59 -23.58
CA TRP A 90 -23.81 -14.48 -24.45
C TRP A 90 -24.91 -14.31 -25.49
N VAL A 91 -25.15 -13.08 -25.93
CA VAL A 91 -26.16 -12.76 -26.95
C VAL A 91 -25.52 -12.06 -28.12
N PHE A 92 -26.01 -12.29 -29.32
CA PHE A 92 -25.54 -11.63 -30.53
C PHE A 92 -26.73 -11.13 -31.34
N SER A 93 -26.52 -10.02 -32.04
CA SER A 93 -27.47 -9.49 -33.02
C SER A 93 -26.71 -8.65 -34.03
N GLY A 94 -26.89 -8.92 -35.31
CA GLY A 94 -26.21 -8.19 -36.37
C GLY A 94 -26.80 -8.43 -37.75
N THR A 95 -26.51 -7.51 -38.66
CA THR A 95 -26.92 -7.59 -40.06
C THR A 95 -26.20 -8.75 -40.75
N ALA A 96 -26.97 -9.67 -41.33
CA ALA A 96 -26.48 -10.86 -42.02
C ALA A 96 -27.27 -11.11 -43.33
N VAL A 97 -27.08 -10.23 -44.33
CA VAL A 97 -27.88 -10.23 -45.57
C VAL A 97 -27.73 -11.56 -46.33
N GLY A 98 -28.83 -12.29 -46.47
CA GLY A 98 -28.87 -13.57 -47.19
C GLY A 98 -28.17 -14.73 -46.46
N ALA A 99 -28.10 -14.69 -45.12
CA ALA A 99 -27.46 -15.76 -44.35
C ALA A 99 -28.15 -17.12 -44.56
N THR A 100 -27.37 -18.12 -44.97
CA THR A 100 -27.82 -19.52 -45.16
C THR A 100 -27.18 -20.47 -44.15
N GLN A 101 -26.02 -20.12 -43.59
CA GLN A 101 -25.28 -20.94 -42.62
C GLN A 101 -24.55 -20.07 -41.59
N LEU A 102 -24.27 -20.61 -40.40
CA LEU A 102 -23.43 -19.99 -39.38
C LEU A 102 -22.55 -20.99 -38.61
N TYR A 103 -21.45 -20.50 -38.03
CA TYR A 103 -20.69 -21.16 -36.95
C TYR A 103 -20.27 -20.14 -35.89
N ILE A 104 -19.95 -20.64 -34.70
CA ILE A 104 -19.47 -19.81 -33.58
C ILE A 104 -18.00 -20.12 -33.33
N LYS A 105 -17.21 -19.07 -33.17
CA LYS A 105 -15.83 -19.13 -32.69
C LYS A 105 -15.76 -18.49 -31.31
N TYR A 106 -15.31 -19.25 -30.33
CA TYR A 106 -15.02 -18.79 -28.98
C TYR A 106 -13.50 -18.78 -28.78
N ASP A 107 -12.91 -17.59 -28.85
CA ASP A 107 -11.48 -17.36 -28.58
C ASP A 107 -11.29 -17.02 -27.11
N VAL A 108 -10.48 -17.82 -26.42
CA VAL A 108 -10.18 -17.67 -24.99
C VAL A 108 -8.80 -18.22 -24.67
N SER A 109 -7.99 -17.44 -23.95
CA SER A 109 -6.64 -17.82 -23.54
C SER A 109 -5.76 -18.36 -24.69
N GLY A 110 -5.83 -17.72 -25.87
CA GLY A 110 -5.07 -18.12 -27.05
C GLY A 110 -5.55 -19.41 -27.73
N THR A 111 -6.66 -19.99 -27.28
CA THR A 111 -7.29 -21.19 -27.86
C THR A 111 -8.64 -20.84 -28.49
N SER A 112 -8.90 -21.35 -29.69
CA SER A 112 -10.20 -21.20 -30.36
C SER A 112 -11.03 -22.48 -30.24
N TYR A 113 -12.24 -22.34 -29.70
CA TYR A 113 -13.26 -23.39 -29.66
C TYR A 113 -14.35 -23.10 -30.70
N TYR A 114 -14.86 -24.13 -31.36
CA TYR A 114 -15.82 -23.97 -32.46
C TYR A 114 -17.10 -24.76 -32.21
N TYR A 115 -18.25 -24.15 -32.54
CA TYR A 115 -19.55 -24.82 -32.57
C TYR A 115 -20.22 -24.64 -33.95
N PRO A 116 -20.77 -25.71 -34.56
CA PRO A 116 -20.88 -27.07 -34.04
C PRO A 116 -19.60 -27.91 -34.22
N GLY A 117 -18.60 -27.39 -34.94
CA GLY A 117 -17.30 -28.04 -35.20
C GLY A 117 -17.37 -29.13 -36.26
N ASN A 118 -16.26 -29.86 -36.48
CA ASN A 118 -16.19 -31.01 -37.41
C ASN A 118 -16.62 -30.72 -38.87
N TYR A 119 -16.33 -29.54 -39.41
CA TYR A 119 -16.74 -29.12 -40.78
C TYR A 119 -18.26 -29.06 -41.02
N VAL A 120 -19.07 -29.03 -39.95
CA VAL A 120 -20.52 -28.85 -40.04
C VAL A 120 -20.87 -27.43 -39.61
N ASN A 121 -21.84 -26.81 -40.29
CA ASN A 121 -22.38 -25.49 -39.97
C ASN A 121 -23.86 -25.60 -39.60
N VAL A 122 -24.33 -24.69 -38.75
CA VAL A 122 -25.76 -24.56 -38.47
C VAL A 122 -26.43 -23.98 -39.72
N GLN A 123 -27.41 -24.71 -40.28
CA GLN A 123 -28.20 -24.20 -41.40
C GLN A 123 -29.19 -23.17 -40.87
N VAL A 124 -29.15 -21.96 -41.43
CA VAL A 124 -30.02 -20.84 -41.05
C VAL A 124 -31.30 -20.95 -41.87
N THR A 125 -32.43 -21.14 -41.19
CA THR A 125 -33.76 -21.16 -41.82
C THR A 125 -34.53 -19.93 -41.40
N SER A 126 -35.28 -19.32 -42.33
CA SER A 126 -36.10 -18.14 -42.04
C SER A 126 -37.24 -18.52 -41.11
N SER A 127 -37.31 -17.89 -39.94
CA SER A 127 -38.42 -18.07 -39.00
C SER A 127 -39.51 -17.04 -39.28
N THR A 128 -40.61 -17.45 -39.90
CA THR A 128 -41.87 -16.69 -39.95
C THR A 128 -42.60 -16.88 -38.63
N THR A 129 -42.93 -15.84 -37.85
CA THR A 129 -44.21 -15.68 -37.08
C THR A 129 -44.29 -14.33 -36.33
N THR A 130 -45.29 -13.55 -36.73
CA THR A 130 -46.31 -12.72 -36.02
C THR A 130 -45.97 -11.97 -34.72
N THR A 131 -46.06 -10.63 -34.84
CA THR A 131 -46.08 -9.59 -33.81
C THR A 131 -47.29 -9.70 -32.86
N THR A 132 -47.06 -9.57 -31.55
CA THR A 132 -48.09 -9.11 -30.60
C THR A 132 -47.57 -7.89 -29.86
N THR A 133 -48.23 -6.76 -30.05
CA THR A 133 -47.92 -5.46 -29.49
C THR A 133 -48.36 -5.38 -28.03
N THR A 134 -47.55 -4.78 -27.15
CA THR A 134 -48.07 -4.16 -25.93
C THR A 134 -47.29 -2.89 -25.63
N THR A 135 -48.04 -1.80 -25.54
CA THR A 135 -47.58 -0.42 -25.41
C THR A 135 -47.51 -0.03 -23.94
N THR A 136 -46.43 0.61 -23.50
CA THR A 136 -46.53 1.59 -22.39
C THR A 136 -45.54 2.73 -22.54
N THR A 137 -46.12 3.93 -22.53
CA THR A 137 -45.60 5.30 -22.60
C THR A 137 -44.57 5.67 -21.54
N SER A 138 -43.51 6.39 -21.93
CA SER A 138 -42.75 7.27 -21.03
C SER A 138 -43.14 8.73 -21.27
N ARG A 139 -43.28 9.48 -20.17
CA ARG A 139 -43.73 10.87 -20.12
C ARG A 139 -42.52 11.76 -19.85
N THR A 140 -42.30 12.76 -20.69
CA THR A 140 -41.34 13.83 -20.51
C THR A 140 -41.92 14.89 -19.57
N THR A 141 -41.11 15.41 -18.65
CA THR A 141 -41.35 16.73 -18.04
C THR A 141 -40.02 17.46 -17.87
N THR A 142 -39.96 18.60 -18.54
CA THR A 142 -38.96 19.66 -18.47
C THR A 142 -39.28 20.59 -17.30
N SER A 143 -38.28 21.10 -16.59
CA SER A 143 -38.30 22.51 -16.14
C SER A 143 -36.94 22.98 -15.65
N THR A 144 -36.48 24.04 -16.30
CA THR A 144 -35.39 24.97 -16.01
C THR A 144 -35.54 25.70 -14.68
N THR A 145 -34.43 26.03 -14.01
CA THR A 145 -34.28 27.37 -13.38
C THR A 145 -32.81 27.75 -13.18
N SER A 146 -32.56 29.03 -13.44
CA SER A 146 -31.30 29.79 -13.52
C SER A 146 -30.87 30.41 -12.19
N VAL A 147 -29.56 30.51 -11.94
CA VAL A 147 -28.93 31.52 -11.04
C VAL A 147 -27.52 31.85 -11.58
N SER A 148 -27.35 32.95 -12.32
CA SER A 148 -26.80 34.26 -11.89
C SER A 148 -25.36 34.23 -11.36
N THR A 149 -24.44 34.46 -12.28
CA THR A 149 -23.04 34.85 -12.08
C THR A 149 -22.92 36.30 -11.61
N LEU A 150 -22.17 36.54 -10.54
CA LEU A 150 -21.63 37.86 -10.18
C LEU A 150 -20.11 37.72 -10.07
N GLY A 151 -19.41 38.43 -10.94
CA GLY A 151 -17.96 38.46 -11.02
C GLY A 151 -17.36 39.45 -10.03
N THR A 152 -16.19 39.08 -9.51
CA THR A 152 -15.27 40.02 -8.88
C THR A 152 -13.87 39.72 -9.41
N THR A 153 -13.39 40.59 -10.28
CA THR A 153 -12.03 40.59 -10.83
C THR A 153 -11.07 41.02 -9.73
N ILE A 154 -10.21 40.11 -9.26
CA ILE A 154 -9.03 40.46 -8.47
C ILE A 154 -7.80 40.20 -9.34
N THR A 155 -7.30 41.26 -9.96
CA THR A 155 -5.94 41.32 -10.51
C THR A 155 -4.96 41.52 -9.35
N SER A 156 -4.29 40.46 -8.93
CA SER A 156 -3.09 40.52 -8.09
C SER A 156 -1.87 40.07 -8.90
N SER A 157 -1.28 41.01 -9.62
CA SER A 157 0.07 40.86 -10.17
C SER A 157 1.08 41.17 -9.07
N THR A 158 1.44 40.16 -8.27
CA THR A 158 2.67 40.20 -7.48
C THR A 158 3.76 39.50 -8.28
N SER A 159 4.56 40.28 -9.00
CA SER A 159 5.83 39.80 -9.53
C SER A 159 6.73 39.44 -8.35
N ALA A 160 6.95 38.15 -8.13
CA ALA A 160 7.93 37.66 -7.17
C ALA A 160 9.31 38.21 -7.54
N ALA A 161 10.04 38.72 -6.54
CA ALA A 161 11.43 39.11 -6.69
C ALA A 161 12.27 37.93 -7.22
N PRO A 162 13.26 38.16 -8.09
CA PRO A 162 14.13 37.10 -8.58
C PRO A 162 14.94 36.49 -7.43
N PHE A 163 14.94 35.15 -7.38
CA PHE A 163 15.59 34.34 -6.36
C PHE A 163 17.11 34.58 -6.32
N THR A 164 17.63 34.93 -5.14
CA THR A 164 19.07 34.85 -4.85
C THR A 164 19.38 33.48 -4.27
N GLY A 165 20.05 32.61 -5.05
CA GLY A 165 20.58 31.32 -4.60
C GLY A 165 19.68 30.11 -4.91
N THR A 166 19.99 29.42 -6.00
CA THR A 166 19.35 28.13 -6.35
C THR A 166 19.78 27.04 -5.39
N VAL A 167 18.85 26.19 -4.94
CA VAL A 167 19.22 24.95 -4.24
C VAL A 167 19.72 23.94 -5.27
N SER A 168 20.96 23.49 -5.11
CA SER A 168 21.53 22.46 -5.98
C SER A 168 21.00 21.09 -5.57
N PRO A 169 20.42 20.31 -6.49
CA PRO A 169 19.96 18.97 -6.17
C PRO A 169 21.16 18.03 -5.93
N SER A 170 21.04 17.13 -4.96
CA SER A 170 21.92 15.98 -4.79
C SER A 170 21.75 15.00 -5.94
N ALA A 171 22.77 14.19 -6.19
CA ALA A 171 22.66 13.08 -7.12
C ALA A 171 21.63 12.05 -6.62
N ILE A 172 20.64 11.74 -7.45
CA ILE A 172 19.61 10.73 -7.18
C ILE A 172 20.04 9.43 -7.88
N PRO A 173 20.06 8.29 -7.18
CA PRO A 173 20.34 7.00 -7.80
C PRO A 173 19.34 6.64 -8.91
N SER A 174 19.80 5.89 -9.93
CA SER A 174 18.95 5.47 -11.04
C SER A 174 17.77 4.60 -10.58
N PHE A 175 16.64 4.75 -11.28
CA PHE A 175 15.39 3.99 -11.10
C PHE A 175 15.47 2.54 -11.57
N ARG A 176 16.44 2.25 -12.44
CA ARG A 176 16.55 0.98 -13.12
C ARG A 176 18.02 0.71 -13.43
N VAL A 177 18.36 -0.56 -13.47
CA VAL A 177 19.58 -1.02 -14.11
C VAL A 177 19.36 -1.02 -15.61
N GLU A 178 20.28 -0.42 -16.36
CA GLU A 178 20.28 -0.43 -17.82
C GLU A 178 21.71 -0.71 -18.35
N PRO A 179 21.87 -1.55 -19.39
CA PRO A 179 20.83 -2.35 -20.05
C PRO A 179 20.35 -3.49 -19.15
N VAL A 180 19.07 -3.85 -19.23
CA VAL A 180 18.55 -5.02 -18.50
C VAL A 180 19.04 -6.33 -19.10
N PRO A 181 19.68 -7.22 -18.31
CA PRO A 181 20.12 -8.51 -18.79
C PRO A 181 18.96 -9.40 -19.24
N TYR A 182 19.20 -10.24 -20.24
CA TYR A 182 18.19 -11.16 -20.76
C TYR A 182 17.73 -12.17 -19.68
N GLU A 183 16.43 -12.45 -19.68
CA GLU A 183 15.84 -13.53 -18.90
C GLU A 183 15.10 -14.50 -19.85
N ALA A 184 15.24 -15.80 -19.60
CA ALA A 184 14.48 -16.80 -20.35
C ALA A 184 12.97 -16.66 -20.09
N PRO A 185 12.11 -16.87 -21.12
CA PRO A 185 10.67 -16.87 -20.93
C PRO A 185 10.23 -17.89 -19.88
N ALA A 186 9.34 -17.48 -18.98
CA ALA A 186 8.73 -18.38 -18.01
C ALA A 186 7.70 -19.29 -18.68
N THR A 187 7.60 -20.54 -18.23
CA THR A 187 6.51 -21.44 -18.60
C THR A 187 5.44 -21.40 -17.51
N SER A 188 4.16 -21.31 -17.89
CA SER A 188 3.06 -21.36 -16.93
C SER A 188 3.11 -22.66 -16.13
N PRO A 189 2.78 -22.64 -14.82
CA PRO A 189 2.71 -23.84 -14.00
C PRO A 189 1.70 -24.85 -14.57
N ALA A 190 2.09 -26.12 -14.66
CA ALA A 190 1.22 -27.19 -15.12
C ALA A 190 0.20 -27.61 -14.05
N GLY A 191 -0.97 -28.08 -14.48
CA GLY A 191 -2.04 -28.52 -13.58
C GLY A 191 -2.49 -27.41 -12.63
N CYS A 192 -2.55 -27.73 -11.33
CA CYS A 192 -2.92 -26.78 -10.28
C CYS A 192 -1.72 -26.11 -9.59
N GLY A 193 -0.53 -26.21 -10.19
CA GLY A 193 0.64 -25.51 -9.68
C GLY A 193 0.48 -23.99 -9.73
N ASN A 194 1.32 -23.29 -8.99
CA ASN A 194 1.44 -21.84 -9.07
C ASN A 194 2.93 -21.45 -9.12
N PHE A 195 3.22 -20.21 -9.47
CA PHE A 195 4.49 -19.57 -9.16
C PHE A 195 4.48 -19.32 -7.65
N ASN A 196 5.24 -20.12 -6.91
CA ASN A 196 5.23 -20.12 -5.44
C ASN A 196 6.25 -19.15 -4.85
N GLY A 197 6.55 -18.04 -5.54
CA GLY A 197 7.52 -17.05 -5.07
C GLY A 197 8.99 -17.50 -5.07
N LYS A 198 9.29 -18.79 -5.31
CA LYS A 198 10.65 -19.36 -5.29
C LYS A 198 11.44 -19.05 -6.56
N ASP A 199 11.54 -17.78 -6.88
CA ASP A 199 12.49 -17.30 -7.88
C ASP A 199 13.88 -17.59 -7.35
N SER A 200 14.47 -18.69 -7.83
CA SER A 200 15.77 -19.16 -7.41
C SER A 200 16.81 -18.07 -7.59
N CYS A 201 17.27 -17.49 -6.48
CA CYS A 201 18.37 -16.55 -6.44
C CYS A 201 19.54 -17.19 -5.70
N SER A 202 20.74 -17.06 -6.26
CA SER A 202 21.98 -17.50 -5.63
C SER A 202 22.59 -16.46 -4.68
N SER A 203 22.06 -15.23 -4.64
CA SER A 203 22.76 -14.05 -4.08
C SER A 203 21.88 -13.08 -3.26
N GLY A 204 20.81 -13.54 -2.61
CA GLY A 204 20.04 -12.74 -1.63
C GLY A 204 19.09 -11.67 -2.20
N SER A 205 19.30 -11.16 -3.42
CA SER A 205 18.42 -10.18 -4.10
C SER A 205 18.01 -10.62 -5.49
N PHE A 206 16.88 -10.10 -5.99
CA PHE A 206 16.41 -10.43 -7.34
C PHE A 206 17.48 -10.04 -8.37
N PRO A 207 17.78 -10.91 -9.35
CA PRO A 207 18.76 -10.57 -10.37
C PRO A 207 18.24 -9.41 -11.23
N ASP A 208 19.15 -8.56 -11.70
CA ASP A 208 18.81 -7.39 -12.52
C ASP A 208 18.02 -7.76 -13.80
N SER A 209 18.14 -8.99 -14.30
CA SER A 209 17.33 -9.49 -15.41
C SER A 209 15.82 -9.47 -15.12
N SER A 210 15.44 -9.57 -13.84
CA SER A 210 14.04 -9.54 -13.39
C SER A 210 13.38 -8.18 -13.64
N GLU A 211 14.15 -7.10 -13.82
CA GLU A 211 13.62 -5.80 -14.26
C GLU A 211 12.95 -5.87 -15.64
N GLY A 212 13.18 -6.93 -16.42
CA GLY A 212 12.48 -7.22 -17.67
C GLY A 212 10.99 -7.55 -17.47
N ARG A 213 10.57 -7.85 -16.24
CA ARG A 213 9.19 -8.23 -15.90
C ARG A 213 8.31 -7.06 -15.43
N ARG A 214 8.85 -5.83 -15.43
CA ARG A 214 8.11 -4.61 -15.10
C ARG A 214 7.05 -4.25 -16.13
N TRP A 215 6.27 -3.23 -15.81
CA TRP A 215 5.21 -2.66 -16.62
C TRP A 215 3.98 -3.57 -16.68
N GLN A 216 3.64 -4.19 -15.55
CA GLN A 216 2.54 -5.14 -15.40
C GLN A 216 1.16 -4.48 -15.38
N THR A 217 1.09 -3.15 -15.27
CA THR A 217 -0.18 -2.41 -15.21
C THR A 217 -0.94 -2.51 -16.54
N PRO A 218 -2.24 -2.88 -16.53
CA PRO A 218 -3.07 -2.91 -17.72
C PRO A 218 -3.12 -1.55 -18.47
N PRO A 219 -3.09 -1.53 -19.80
CA PRO A 219 -3.27 -0.30 -20.58
C PRO A 219 -4.73 0.18 -20.52
N GLY A 220 -4.96 1.48 -20.74
CA GLY A 220 -6.30 2.10 -20.67
C GLY A 220 -7.38 1.52 -21.59
N THR A 221 -7.01 0.70 -22.57
CA THR A 221 -7.94 -0.03 -23.45
C THR A 221 -8.36 -1.39 -22.90
N ASP A 222 -7.72 -1.87 -21.84
CA ASP A 222 -7.99 -3.18 -21.25
C ASP A 222 -9.17 -3.10 -20.26
N PRO A 223 -10.10 -4.08 -20.24
CA PRO A 223 -11.22 -4.09 -19.29
C PRO A 223 -10.81 -4.13 -17.81
N GLN A 224 -9.59 -4.58 -17.48
CA GLN A 224 -9.04 -4.58 -16.12
C GLN A 224 -8.45 -3.23 -15.71
N TYR A 225 -8.34 -2.28 -16.64
CA TYR A 225 -7.89 -0.94 -16.32
C TYR A 225 -8.92 -0.22 -15.47
N ILE A 226 -8.43 0.38 -14.38
CA ILE A 226 -9.18 1.38 -13.63
C ILE A 226 -8.44 2.71 -13.70
N SER A 227 -9.20 3.82 -13.73
CA SER A 227 -8.64 5.16 -13.97
C SER A 227 -7.53 5.56 -12.98
N SER A 228 -7.56 5.06 -11.74
CA SER A 228 -6.53 5.29 -10.73
C SER A 228 -5.15 4.71 -11.08
N PHE A 229 -5.08 3.76 -12.03
CA PHE A 229 -3.81 3.22 -12.53
C PHE A 229 -3.04 4.20 -13.42
N GLN A 230 -3.65 5.33 -13.78
CA GLN A 230 -3.04 6.37 -14.60
C GLN A 230 -2.38 5.76 -15.87
N SER A 231 -1.10 6.03 -16.11
CA SER A 231 -0.31 5.42 -17.19
C SER A 231 0.85 4.55 -16.67
N TYR A 232 0.67 3.87 -15.53
CA TYR A 232 1.76 3.09 -14.91
C TYR A 232 2.31 1.93 -15.77
N GLY A 233 1.62 1.52 -16.83
CA GLY A 233 2.15 0.58 -17.84
C GLY A 233 3.12 1.21 -18.86
N LYS A 234 3.31 2.54 -18.82
CA LYS A 234 4.16 3.32 -19.74
C LYS A 234 5.14 4.25 -19.02
N LEU A 235 4.70 4.84 -17.91
CA LEU A 235 5.43 5.84 -17.14
C LEU A 235 5.42 5.48 -15.66
N VAL A 236 6.53 5.69 -14.98
CA VAL A 236 6.60 5.67 -13.51
C VAL A 236 7.38 6.89 -13.03
N GLY A 237 7.10 7.41 -11.84
CA GLY A 237 7.81 8.58 -11.35
C GLY A 237 7.37 9.04 -9.96
N TYR A 238 8.17 9.93 -9.39
CA TYR A 238 7.92 10.62 -8.13
C TYR A 238 8.62 11.98 -8.12
N ALA A 239 8.28 12.80 -7.13
CA ALA A 239 8.94 14.08 -6.91
C ALA A 239 9.71 14.06 -5.58
N ASP A 240 10.90 14.64 -5.58
CA ASP A 240 11.85 14.62 -4.47
C ASP A 240 12.15 16.04 -3.99
N ILE A 241 11.83 16.35 -2.73
CA ILE A 241 12.05 17.68 -2.14
C ILE A 241 13.42 17.71 -1.48
N GLN A 242 14.24 18.68 -1.86
CA GLN A 242 15.56 18.89 -1.27
C GLN A 242 15.73 20.33 -0.81
N TYR A 243 15.85 20.53 0.49
CA TYR A 243 15.92 21.83 1.13
C TYR A 243 17.34 22.38 1.18
N ASN A 244 17.47 23.70 1.24
CA ASN A 244 18.68 24.33 1.76
C ASN A 244 18.80 24.10 3.27
N SER A 245 19.99 24.34 3.84
CA SER A 245 20.25 24.13 5.28
C SER A 245 19.34 24.95 6.21
N ALA A 246 18.92 26.14 5.77
CA ALA A 246 17.98 27.00 6.50
C ALA A 246 16.53 26.52 6.40
N ARG A 247 16.21 25.60 5.48
CA ARG A 247 14.85 25.14 5.15
C ARG A 247 13.90 26.29 4.79
N THR A 248 14.43 27.30 4.10
CA THR A 248 13.67 28.46 3.57
C THR A 248 13.53 28.44 2.06
N ALA A 249 14.25 27.53 1.40
CA ALA A 249 14.16 27.25 -0.02
C ALA A 249 14.38 25.75 -0.26
N ALA A 250 13.87 25.26 -1.38
CA ALA A 250 14.10 23.88 -1.82
C ALA A 250 14.15 23.80 -3.35
N VAL A 251 14.73 22.72 -3.84
CA VAL A 251 14.54 22.24 -5.21
C VAL A 251 13.68 20.99 -5.15
N VAL A 252 12.66 20.92 -6.00
CA VAL A 252 11.90 19.71 -6.27
C VAL A 252 12.45 19.08 -7.54
N VAL A 253 12.95 17.86 -7.43
CA VAL A 253 13.40 17.06 -8.57
C VAL A 253 12.28 16.12 -8.97
N ILE A 254 11.74 16.33 -10.18
CA ILE A 254 10.73 15.45 -10.77
C ILE A 254 11.47 14.32 -11.48
N ASN A 255 11.36 13.11 -10.95
CA ASN A 255 12.05 11.95 -11.46
C ASN A 255 11.03 11.03 -12.12
N CYS A 256 11.15 10.80 -13.43
CA CYS A 256 10.21 9.99 -14.19
C CYS A 256 10.94 9.18 -15.26
N LEU A 257 10.48 7.95 -15.46
CA LEU A 257 10.99 7.00 -16.44
C LEU A 257 9.87 6.61 -17.41
N SER A 258 10.18 6.65 -18.70
CA SER A 258 9.33 6.09 -19.75
C SER A 258 9.84 4.70 -20.14
N LYS A 259 8.91 3.74 -20.25
CA LYS A 259 9.16 2.37 -20.73
C LYS A 259 9.90 2.33 -22.07
N THR A 260 9.61 3.30 -22.95
CA THR A 260 10.13 3.35 -24.33
C THR A 260 11.22 4.39 -24.52
N GLY A 261 11.61 5.11 -23.46
CA GLY A 261 12.50 6.28 -23.57
C GLY A 261 11.84 7.48 -24.27
N ALA A 262 10.50 7.54 -24.29
CA ALA A 262 9.77 8.66 -24.87
C ALA A 262 10.10 9.99 -24.17
N THR A 263 10.09 11.07 -24.93
CA THR A 263 10.38 12.42 -24.42
C THR A 263 9.33 12.83 -23.39
N LEU A 264 9.79 13.28 -22.22
CA LEU A 264 8.94 13.71 -21.11
C LEU A 264 8.70 15.22 -21.14
N THR A 265 7.49 15.63 -20.78
CA THR A 265 7.12 17.03 -20.50
C THR A 265 6.58 17.12 -19.07
N TYR A 266 7.11 18.06 -18.30
CA TYR A 266 6.73 18.27 -16.91
C TYR A 266 5.80 19.48 -16.81
N TYR A 267 4.78 19.39 -15.97
CA TYR A 267 3.84 20.46 -15.68
C TYR A 267 3.82 20.71 -14.18
N VAL A 268 3.92 21.97 -13.79
CA VAL A 268 3.81 22.43 -12.40
C VAL A 268 2.66 23.41 -12.34
N ASN A 269 1.65 23.11 -11.52
CA ASN A 269 0.40 23.89 -11.45
C ASN A 269 -0.19 24.17 -12.85
N ASN A 270 -0.22 23.13 -13.69
CA ASN A 270 -0.65 23.14 -15.09
C ASN A 270 0.20 23.98 -16.07
N VAL A 271 1.35 24.49 -15.64
CA VAL A 271 2.29 25.22 -16.51
C VAL A 271 3.43 24.29 -16.92
N ALA A 272 3.64 24.14 -18.23
CA ALA A 272 4.74 23.34 -18.77
C ALA A 272 6.11 23.90 -18.34
N GLN A 273 7.03 23.01 -17.98
CA GLN A 273 8.38 23.34 -17.54
C GLN A 273 9.41 22.88 -18.56
N SER A 274 10.48 23.67 -18.73
CA SER A 274 11.62 23.31 -19.57
C SER A 274 12.62 22.39 -18.87
N SER A 275 12.44 22.13 -17.58
CA SER A 275 13.31 21.31 -16.74
C SER A 275 12.47 20.43 -15.83
N ASN A 276 13.05 19.31 -15.39
CA ASN A 276 12.50 18.48 -14.34
C ASN A 276 12.82 19.02 -12.92
N LEU A 277 13.50 20.16 -12.82
CA LEU A 277 13.83 20.83 -11.57
C LEU A 277 12.91 22.03 -11.35
N VAL A 278 12.37 22.14 -10.14
CA VAL A 278 11.49 23.25 -9.73
C VAL A 278 12.08 23.90 -8.48
N GLN A 279 12.50 25.16 -8.58
CA GLN A 279 12.98 25.93 -7.43
C GLN A 279 11.79 26.55 -6.70
N VAL A 280 11.77 26.40 -5.38
CA VAL A 280 10.72 26.90 -4.50
C VAL A 280 11.31 27.59 -3.26
N SER A 281 10.54 28.48 -2.65
CA SER A 281 10.89 29.15 -1.39
C SER A 281 9.68 29.31 -0.49
N THR A 282 9.88 29.95 0.65
CA THR A 282 8.80 30.41 1.55
C THR A 282 7.69 31.23 0.87
N ALA A 283 7.91 31.77 -0.34
CA ALA A 283 6.87 32.40 -1.13
C ALA A 283 5.86 31.39 -1.73
N ASN A 284 6.23 30.12 -1.87
CA ASN A 284 5.37 29.05 -2.37
C ASN A 284 4.50 28.52 -1.22
N THR A 285 3.18 28.66 -1.37
CA THR A 285 2.17 28.17 -0.43
C THR A 285 1.02 27.53 -1.20
N GLY A 286 0.24 26.66 -0.56
CA GLY A 286 -0.98 26.10 -1.17
C GLY A 286 -0.75 24.85 -2.03
N GLY A 287 0.42 24.21 -1.88
CA GLY A 287 0.76 22.97 -2.55
C GLY A 287 1.31 23.12 -3.97
N LEU A 288 2.15 22.17 -4.37
CA LEU A 288 2.76 22.09 -5.69
C LEU A 288 2.20 20.87 -6.44
N ASN A 289 1.34 21.11 -7.43
CA ASN A 289 0.74 20.04 -8.23
C ASN A 289 1.66 19.72 -9.41
N ILE A 290 1.98 18.43 -9.58
CA ILE A 290 2.91 17.98 -10.61
C ILE A 290 2.22 16.96 -11.52
N ARG A 291 2.34 17.18 -12.82
CA ARG A 291 1.92 16.22 -13.85
C ARG A 291 3.04 16.01 -14.85
N VAL A 292 3.28 14.78 -15.27
CA VAL A 292 4.27 14.42 -16.28
C VAL A 292 3.56 13.73 -17.42
N THR A 293 3.88 14.10 -18.66
CA THR A 293 3.40 13.40 -19.85
C THR A 293 4.55 12.93 -20.70
N ASP A 294 4.35 11.87 -21.48
CA ASP A 294 5.28 11.49 -22.54
C ASP A 294 4.75 11.81 -23.95
N SER A 295 5.64 11.80 -24.93
CA SER A 295 5.32 12.03 -26.34
C SER A 295 4.44 10.93 -26.99
N THR A 296 4.16 9.84 -26.29
CA THR A 296 3.29 8.73 -26.73
C THR A 296 1.91 8.76 -26.08
N GLY A 297 1.59 9.83 -25.35
CA GLY A 297 0.30 10.06 -24.69
C GLY A 297 0.16 9.44 -23.30
N GLY A 298 1.24 8.94 -22.70
CA GLY A 298 1.27 8.58 -21.28
C GLY A 298 1.15 9.84 -20.41
N SER A 299 0.45 9.73 -19.27
CA SER A 299 0.30 10.81 -18.29
C SER A 299 0.32 10.26 -16.86
N LEU A 300 1.10 10.91 -16.00
CA LEU A 300 1.13 10.69 -14.56
C LEU A 300 0.85 12.01 -13.82
N THR A 301 -0.05 11.97 -12.86
CA THR A 301 -0.22 13.00 -11.84
C THR A 301 0.43 12.49 -10.56
N LEU A 302 1.40 13.25 -10.06
CA LEU A 302 2.09 12.95 -8.81
C LEU A 302 1.38 13.62 -7.64
N GLU A 303 1.70 13.18 -6.42
CA GLU A 303 1.15 13.76 -5.20
C GLU A 303 1.42 15.27 -5.10
N THR A 304 0.41 16.01 -4.62
CA THR A 304 0.60 17.42 -4.29
C THR A 304 1.62 17.56 -3.17
N LEU A 305 2.74 18.21 -3.46
CA LEU A 305 3.79 18.45 -2.48
C LEU A 305 3.47 19.68 -1.63
N TYR A 306 3.86 19.63 -0.38
CA TYR A 306 3.82 20.76 0.54
C TYR A 306 5.21 20.96 1.13
N PHE A 307 5.41 22.06 1.85
CA PHE A 307 6.72 22.42 2.36
C PHE A 307 6.72 22.72 3.84
N LEU A 308 7.88 22.49 4.48
CA LEU A 308 8.09 22.66 5.91
C LEU A 308 7.60 24.01 6.45
N TRP A 309 7.81 25.09 5.70
CA TRP A 309 7.44 26.46 6.08
C TRP A 309 5.93 26.74 6.08
N GLU A 310 5.10 25.84 5.55
CA GLU A 310 3.64 25.98 5.55
C GLU A 310 2.98 25.48 6.86
N ASN A 311 3.77 24.89 7.76
CA ASN A 311 3.25 24.26 8.97
C ASN A 311 3.35 25.21 10.17
N PRO A 312 2.33 25.28 11.04
CA PRO A 312 2.38 26.05 12.27
C PRO A 312 3.61 25.65 13.10
N ALA A 313 4.31 26.63 13.66
CA ALA A 313 5.30 26.37 14.69
C ALA A 313 4.60 25.73 15.91
N ILE A 314 5.30 24.83 16.61
CA ILE A 314 4.82 24.32 17.90
C ILE A 314 4.76 25.51 18.86
N SER A 315 3.56 25.77 19.41
CA SER A 315 3.30 26.91 20.30
C SER A 315 2.56 26.47 21.57
N GLY A 316 2.42 27.37 22.55
CA GLY A 316 1.71 27.09 23.81
C GLY A 316 2.57 26.40 24.88
N GLY A 317 1.96 25.95 25.98
CA GLY A 317 2.68 25.46 27.17
C GLY A 317 3.58 24.23 26.95
N LEU A 318 3.36 23.51 25.85
CA LEU A 318 4.14 22.33 25.45
C LEU A 318 5.37 22.66 24.58
N SER A 319 5.61 23.95 24.27
CA SER A 319 6.88 24.38 23.67
C SER A 319 8.06 24.14 24.61
N ASN A 320 7.82 24.13 25.92
CA ASN A 320 8.85 24.08 26.97
C ASN A 320 9.39 22.66 27.25
N PHE A 321 8.97 21.65 26.51
CA PHE A 321 9.39 20.25 26.64
C PHE A 321 10.74 19.96 25.97
N ASN A 322 11.72 20.85 26.24
CA ASN A 322 13.08 20.78 25.71
C ASN A 322 13.09 20.53 24.20
N ASP A 323 12.35 21.33 23.43
CA ASP A 323 12.15 21.14 21.99
C ASP A 323 11.71 19.72 21.60
N GLY A 324 10.79 19.12 22.36
CA GLY A 324 10.27 17.79 22.07
C GLY A 324 11.20 16.63 22.43
N GLN A 325 12.31 16.92 23.13
CA GLN A 325 13.27 15.90 23.54
C GLN A 325 12.90 15.23 24.86
N LYS A 326 11.93 15.76 25.61
CA LYS A 326 11.38 15.15 26.83
C LYS A 326 9.86 15.29 26.89
N GLY A 327 9.12 14.19 26.95
CA GLY A 327 7.66 14.23 27.14
C GLY A 327 6.96 12.92 26.87
N ALA A 328 5.66 12.88 27.17
CA ALA A 328 4.82 11.71 26.97
C ALA A 328 4.12 11.75 25.60
N ILE A 329 4.06 10.61 24.92
CA ILE A 329 3.39 10.46 23.62
C ILE A 329 2.24 9.46 23.76
N VAL A 330 1.09 9.78 23.19
CA VAL A 330 -0.05 8.85 23.15
C VAL A 330 -0.06 8.11 21.81
N GLU A 331 -0.11 6.79 21.84
CA GLU A 331 -0.36 5.96 20.65
C GLU A 331 -1.87 5.72 20.51
N LEU A 332 -2.52 6.38 19.54
CA LEU A 332 -3.96 6.29 19.32
C LEU A 332 -4.30 5.16 18.35
N PHE A 333 -4.35 3.91 18.84
CA PHE A 333 -4.55 2.68 18.04
C PHE A 333 -5.85 2.69 17.23
N GLY A 334 -5.74 2.74 15.89
CA GLY A 334 -6.88 2.71 14.97
C GLY A 334 -7.74 3.97 14.90
N TRP A 335 -7.25 5.14 15.34
CA TRP A 335 -8.06 6.37 15.31
C TRP A 335 -8.06 7.04 13.92
N PRO A 336 -9.24 7.47 13.41
CA PRO A 336 -9.32 8.33 12.22
C PRO A 336 -8.69 9.73 12.46
N TRP A 337 -8.09 10.33 11.45
CA TRP A 337 -7.34 11.59 11.62
C TRP A 337 -8.19 12.77 12.08
N ASP A 338 -9.43 12.86 11.62
CA ASP A 338 -10.35 13.93 12.03
C ASP A 338 -10.71 13.84 13.53
N ASP A 339 -10.69 12.64 14.11
CA ASP A 339 -10.91 12.44 15.54
C ASP A 339 -9.62 12.70 16.36
N VAL A 340 -8.45 12.33 15.83
CA VAL A 340 -7.16 12.74 16.42
C VAL A 340 -7.04 14.27 16.47
N ALA A 341 -7.45 14.98 15.42
CA ALA A 341 -7.42 16.44 15.36
C ALA A 341 -8.21 17.08 16.52
N LYS A 342 -9.40 16.55 16.81
CA LYS A 342 -10.25 16.99 17.93
C LYS A 342 -9.66 16.62 19.29
N GLU A 343 -9.00 15.46 19.39
CA GLU A 343 -8.38 14.98 20.63
C GLU A 343 -7.17 15.83 21.05
N CYS A 344 -6.45 16.42 20.10
CA CYS A 344 -5.24 17.19 20.39
C CYS A 344 -5.44 18.37 21.35
N GLU A 345 -6.64 18.98 21.42
CA GLU A 345 -6.91 20.00 22.43
C GLU A 345 -6.92 19.42 23.86
N PHE A 346 -7.50 18.23 24.04
CA PHE A 346 -7.47 17.50 25.30
C PHE A 346 -6.03 17.11 25.65
N LEU A 347 -5.28 16.53 24.70
CA LEU A 347 -3.88 16.14 24.90
C LEU A 347 -3.02 17.32 25.35
N SER A 348 -3.23 18.49 24.76
CA SER A 348 -2.58 19.74 25.14
C SER A 348 -2.84 20.12 26.60
N LYS A 349 -4.13 20.15 27.00
CA LYS A 349 -4.54 20.48 28.38
C LYS A 349 -4.01 19.46 29.39
N ALA A 350 -4.04 18.17 29.03
CA ALA A 350 -3.53 17.09 29.85
C ALA A 350 -2.00 17.19 30.06
N GLY A 351 -1.27 17.71 29.07
CA GLY A 351 0.18 17.88 29.12
C GLY A 351 0.95 16.83 28.33
N TYR A 352 0.28 16.06 27.47
CA TYR A 352 0.95 15.13 26.56
C TYR A 352 1.70 15.93 25.48
N MET A 353 2.95 15.55 25.21
CA MET A 353 3.82 16.23 24.25
C MET A 353 3.40 15.99 22.80
N GLY A 354 2.87 14.80 22.52
CA GLY A 354 2.54 14.42 21.16
C GLY A 354 1.69 13.17 21.05
N VAL A 355 1.41 12.82 19.80
CA VAL A 355 0.63 11.65 19.40
C VAL A 355 1.39 10.85 18.34
N LYS A 356 1.44 9.53 18.49
CA LYS A 356 1.81 8.57 17.43
C LYS A 356 0.53 8.16 16.70
N ILE A 357 0.52 8.29 15.38
CA ILE A 357 -0.57 7.81 14.52
C ILE A 357 -0.14 6.57 13.72
N TRP A 358 -1.12 5.87 13.16
CA TRP A 358 -0.94 4.69 12.30
C TRP A 358 -0.26 5.01 10.99
N PRO A 359 0.28 3.99 10.29
CA PRO A 359 0.91 4.17 9.00
C PRO A 359 0.06 5.05 8.07
N PRO A 360 0.56 6.25 7.68
CA PRO A 360 -0.22 7.20 6.91
C PRO A 360 -0.18 6.94 5.41
N GLN A 361 0.70 6.04 4.97
CA GLN A 361 0.87 5.71 3.58
C GLN A 361 -0.24 4.79 3.04
N GLU A 362 -0.42 4.79 1.73
CA GLU A 362 -1.30 3.87 1.02
C GLU A 362 -0.90 2.43 1.27
N HIS A 363 -1.89 1.62 1.60
CA HIS A 363 -1.72 0.22 1.96
C HIS A 363 -2.81 -0.66 1.34
N VAL A 364 -2.64 -1.97 1.50
CA VAL A 364 -3.61 -2.99 1.05
C VAL A 364 -5.01 -2.70 1.58
N TRP A 365 -6.00 -2.92 0.72
CA TRP A 365 -7.41 -2.76 0.98
C TRP A 365 -8.17 -4.02 0.55
N GLY A 366 -9.18 -4.38 1.33
CA GLY A 366 -10.05 -5.53 1.04
C GLY A 366 -11.48 -5.06 0.79
N SER A 367 -12.00 -5.18 -0.42
CA SER A 367 -13.38 -4.76 -0.74
C SER A 367 -14.31 -5.94 -1.01
N ASN A 368 -13.85 -6.86 -1.86
CA ASN A 368 -14.56 -8.03 -2.36
C ASN A 368 -13.98 -9.36 -1.84
N TYR A 369 -13.06 -9.30 -0.89
CA TYR A 369 -12.42 -10.46 -0.30
C TYR A 369 -12.27 -10.25 1.21
N TYR A 370 -12.57 -11.29 1.98
CA TYR A 370 -12.17 -11.40 3.38
C TYR A 370 -11.19 -12.56 3.50
N GLU A 371 -10.25 -12.44 4.44
CA GLU A 371 -9.09 -13.32 4.57
C GLU A 371 -9.46 -14.77 4.91
N SER A 372 -8.52 -15.70 4.74
CA SER A 372 -8.77 -17.13 4.98
C SER A 372 -9.11 -17.47 6.44
N ASP A 373 -8.73 -16.61 7.37
CA ASP A 373 -9.10 -16.61 8.80
C ASP A 373 -10.40 -15.83 9.07
N ASN A 374 -11.17 -15.56 8.00
CA ASN A 374 -12.44 -14.85 7.96
C ASN A 374 -12.40 -13.33 8.23
N GLN A 375 -11.21 -12.73 8.39
CA GLN A 375 -11.11 -11.32 8.77
C GLN A 375 -11.47 -10.38 7.62
N PHE A 376 -12.37 -9.43 7.87
CA PHE A 376 -12.68 -8.36 6.92
C PHE A 376 -11.99 -7.05 7.30
N ARG A 377 -11.04 -6.63 6.44
CA ARG A 377 -10.18 -5.45 6.64
C ARG A 377 -9.52 -5.45 8.01
N PRO A 378 -8.68 -6.44 8.34
CA PRO A 378 -7.99 -6.49 9.62
C PRO A 378 -7.04 -5.30 9.79
N TRP A 379 -6.74 -4.95 11.04
CA TRP A 379 -5.90 -3.80 11.40
C TRP A 379 -4.51 -3.87 10.74
N TYR A 380 -3.93 -5.08 10.65
CA TYR A 380 -2.57 -5.29 10.16
C TYR A 380 -2.40 -5.00 8.66
N PHE A 381 -3.48 -4.78 7.90
CA PHE A 381 -3.39 -4.33 6.52
C PHE A 381 -2.73 -2.95 6.37
N VAL A 382 -2.80 -2.09 7.39
CA VAL A 382 -2.12 -0.79 7.35
C VAL A 382 -0.59 -0.92 7.33
N TYR A 383 -0.06 -2.09 7.73
CA TYR A 383 1.37 -2.44 7.67
C TYR A 383 1.77 -3.11 6.36
N GLN A 384 0.92 -3.09 5.33
CA GLN A 384 1.27 -3.61 4.00
C GLN A 384 1.26 -2.46 2.99
N PRO A 385 2.36 -1.68 2.89
CA PRO A 385 2.43 -0.54 1.99
C PRO A 385 2.25 -0.96 0.54
N VAL A 386 1.41 -0.22 -0.17
CA VAL A 386 1.26 -0.29 -1.64
C VAL A 386 2.02 0.87 -2.28
N SER A 387 1.97 2.04 -1.66
CA SER A 387 2.79 3.18 -2.07
C SER A 387 3.14 4.07 -0.88
N TYR A 388 3.90 5.13 -1.15
CA TYR A 388 4.19 6.20 -0.18
C TYR A 388 3.27 7.41 -0.32
N ARG A 389 2.16 7.29 -1.07
CA ARG A 389 1.11 8.31 -1.08
C ARG A 389 0.48 8.39 0.30
N LEU A 390 0.20 9.60 0.78
CA LEU A 390 -0.34 9.82 2.13
C LEU A 390 -1.87 9.74 2.14
N HIS A 391 -2.38 8.56 1.82
CA HIS A 391 -3.81 8.25 1.85
C HIS A 391 -3.96 6.85 2.44
N SER A 392 -4.45 6.78 3.67
CA SER A 392 -4.65 5.51 4.37
C SER A 392 -6.12 5.32 4.71
N ARG A 393 -6.42 4.20 5.35
CA ARG A 393 -7.73 3.95 5.97
C ARG A 393 -8.19 5.08 6.90
N SER A 394 -7.27 5.83 7.51
CA SER A 394 -7.58 6.92 8.43
C SER A 394 -7.99 8.22 7.74
N GLY A 395 -7.83 8.34 6.42
CA GLY A 395 -8.28 9.47 5.62
C GLY A 395 -7.36 9.83 4.44
N THR A 396 -7.62 11.00 3.85
CA THR A 396 -6.85 11.58 2.73
C THR A 396 -5.69 12.46 3.21
N ARG A 397 -4.73 12.75 2.32
CA ARG A 397 -3.60 13.66 2.58
C ARG A 397 -4.04 15.01 3.16
N GLU A 398 -5.18 15.54 2.71
CA GLU A 398 -5.73 16.80 3.23
C GLU A 398 -6.20 16.67 4.68
N GLN A 399 -6.93 15.59 5.01
CA GLN A 399 -7.33 15.29 6.40
C GLN A 399 -6.11 15.10 7.31
N LEU A 400 -5.07 14.38 6.82
CA LEU A 400 -3.83 14.21 7.56
C LEU A 400 -3.17 15.56 7.88
N ARG A 401 -3.06 16.43 6.86
CA ARG A 401 -2.49 17.77 7.03
C ARG A 401 -3.30 18.63 7.99
N ASN A 402 -4.62 18.58 7.91
CA ASN A 402 -5.50 19.32 8.80
C ASN A 402 -5.33 18.86 10.24
N MET A 403 -5.26 17.54 10.48
CA MET A 403 -4.96 16.98 11.79
C MET A 403 -3.59 17.42 12.31
N VAL A 404 -2.54 17.30 11.51
CA VAL A 404 -1.18 17.72 11.91
C VAL A 404 -1.16 19.22 12.26
N LYS A 405 -1.76 20.08 11.44
CA LYS A 405 -1.86 21.52 11.71
C LYS A 405 -2.66 21.83 12.97
N ALA A 406 -3.79 21.15 13.19
CA ALA A 406 -4.61 21.32 14.38
C ALA A 406 -3.83 20.97 15.65
N CYS A 407 -3.16 19.81 15.68
CA CYS A 407 -2.35 19.37 16.81
C CYS A 407 -1.18 20.33 17.08
N ARG A 408 -0.44 20.74 16.05
CA ARG A 408 0.69 21.67 16.20
C ARG A 408 0.26 23.03 16.74
N SER A 409 -0.92 23.52 16.33
CA SER A 409 -1.47 24.80 16.77
C SER A 409 -1.78 24.84 18.27
N VAL A 410 -1.97 23.68 18.91
CA VAL A 410 -2.16 23.55 20.37
C VAL A 410 -0.92 22.99 21.07
N GLY A 411 0.21 22.92 20.39
CA GLY A 411 1.50 22.49 20.95
C GLY A 411 1.74 20.98 20.95
N VAL A 412 0.84 20.18 20.36
CA VAL A 412 0.93 18.73 20.30
C VAL A 412 1.67 18.32 19.03
N ARG A 413 2.78 17.60 19.20
CA ARG A 413 3.58 17.04 18.11
C ARG A 413 2.91 15.79 17.54
N VAL A 414 3.14 15.51 16.26
CA VAL A 414 2.61 14.32 15.59
C VAL A 414 3.76 13.48 15.06
N TYR A 415 3.69 12.17 15.31
CA TYR A 415 4.69 11.18 14.90
C TYR A 415 4.03 10.12 14.02
N ALA A 416 4.61 9.88 12.83
CA ALA A 416 4.11 8.85 11.93
C ALA A 416 4.63 7.47 12.36
N ASP A 417 3.82 6.43 12.19
CA ASP A 417 4.36 5.08 12.07
C ASP A 417 4.85 4.88 10.63
N ALA A 418 6.15 4.66 10.45
CA ALA A 418 6.79 4.58 9.14
C ALA A 418 7.18 3.13 8.82
N VAL A 419 6.46 2.53 7.90
CA VAL A 419 6.72 1.17 7.39
C VAL A 419 7.62 1.25 6.17
N ILE A 420 8.89 0.91 6.35
CA ILE A 420 9.95 1.12 5.35
C ILE A 420 10.85 -0.11 5.16
N ASN A 421 10.53 -1.23 5.82
CA ASN A 421 11.23 -2.51 5.66
C ASN A 421 10.74 -3.30 4.44
N HIS A 422 9.43 -3.29 4.22
CA HIS A 422 8.76 -4.17 3.27
C HIS A 422 7.61 -3.43 2.56
N MET A 423 7.03 -4.10 1.57
CA MET A 423 5.79 -3.68 0.91
C MET A 423 4.66 -4.66 1.28
N THR A 424 3.83 -5.13 0.36
CA THR A 424 2.68 -5.99 0.72
C THR A 424 3.08 -7.42 1.02
N ALA A 425 2.17 -8.21 1.61
CA ALA A 425 2.35 -9.65 1.67
C ALA A 425 2.27 -10.27 0.28
N ASN A 426 3.04 -11.34 0.07
CA ASN A 426 3.03 -12.07 -1.18
C ASN A 426 1.64 -12.67 -1.44
N GLY A 427 1.08 -12.41 -2.63
CA GLY A 427 -0.26 -12.89 -2.98
C GLY A 427 -1.42 -12.03 -2.47
N ASN A 428 -1.15 -10.85 -1.89
CA ASN A 428 -2.17 -9.84 -1.54
C ASN A 428 -2.24 -8.72 -2.59
N ASP A 429 -1.92 -9.02 -3.84
CA ASP A 429 -1.84 -8.05 -4.93
C ASP A 429 -3.13 -8.00 -5.77
N ILE A 430 -3.14 -7.18 -6.83
CA ILE A 430 -4.35 -6.98 -7.65
C ILE A 430 -4.69 -8.17 -8.58
N GLN A 431 -3.83 -9.17 -8.66
CA GLN A 431 -3.94 -10.30 -9.58
C GLN A 431 -4.83 -11.40 -9.00
N ASN A 432 -5.29 -12.29 -9.87
CA ASN A 432 -5.93 -13.52 -9.44
C ASN A 432 -4.87 -14.53 -9.02
N HIS A 433 -5.11 -15.18 -7.90
CA HIS A 433 -4.20 -16.16 -7.33
C HIS A 433 -4.84 -17.54 -7.27
N ARG A 434 -3.98 -18.55 -7.15
CA ARG A 434 -4.37 -19.96 -7.08
C ARG A 434 -3.56 -20.69 -6.03
N ASN A 435 -4.27 -21.45 -5.20
CA ASN A 435 -3.70 -22.39 -4.24
C ASN A 435 -3.32 -23.69 -4.95
N THR A 436 -2.47 -24.49 -4.30
CA THR A 436 -2.00 -25.78 -4.83
C THR A 436 -3.10 -26.83 -5.00
N ASP A 437 -4.24 -26.65 -4.33
CA ASP A 437 -5.45 -27.48 -4.43
C ASP A 437 -6.41 -27.05 -5.56
N CYS A 438 -5.94 -26.20 -6.47
CA CYS A 438 -6.70 -25.61 -7.59
C CYS A 438 -7.71 -24.52 -7.19
N SER A 439 -7.95 -24.27 -5.90
CA SER A 439 -8.85 -23.18 -5.50
C SER A 439 -8.25 -21.82 -5.87
N THR A 440 -9.08 -20.92 -6.35
CA THR A 440 -8.67 -19.56 -6.72
C THR A 440 -9.20 -18.56 -5.72
N TYR A 441 -8.44 -17.50 -5.48
CA TYR A 441 -8.90 -16.34 -4.75
C TYR A 441 -8.60 -15.07 -5.54
N THR A 442 -9.47 -14.08 -5.37
CA THR A 442 -9.35 -12.78 -6.05
C THR A 442 -8.28 -11.95 -5.38
N GLY A 443 -7.65 -11.08 -6.16
CA GLY A 443 -6.71 -10.09 -5.62
C GLY A 443 -7.38 -9.04 -4.75
N HIS A 444 -6.55 -8.24 -4.12
CA HIS A 444 -6.89 -7.11 -3.28
C HIS A 444 -6.85 -5.80 -4.06
N ASN A 445 -7.31 -4.72 -3.44
CA ASN A 445 -7.10 -3.38 -3.94
C ASN A 445 -6.26 -2.57 -2.94
N SER A 446 -6.14 -1.28 -3.17
CA SER A 446 -5.40 -0.36 -2.31
C SER A 446 -6.29 0.81 -1.90
N THR A 447 -5.89 1.49 -0.83
CA THR A 447 -6.64 2.61 -0.26
C THR A 447 -6.74 3.82 -1.19
N ASP A 448 -5.80 4.00 -2.12
CA ASP A 448 -5.79 5.10 -3.10
C ASP A 448 -5.75 4.60 -4.56
N GLY A 449 -6.02 3.30 -4.77
CA GLY A 449 -6.19 2.71 -6.09
C GLY A 449 -4.91 2.59 -6.92
N SER A 450 -3.72 2.69 -6.32
CA SER A 450 -2.46 2.33 -7.00
C SER A 450 -2.45 0.86 -7.39
N PRO A 451 -1.99 0.50 -8.61
CA PRO A 451 -1.74 -0.89 -8.95
C PRO A 451 -0.47 -1.37 -8.24
N TYR A 452 -0.41 -2.66 -7.92
CA TYR A 452 0.77 -3.31 -7.35
C TYR A 452 0.71 -4.81 -7.63
N PHE A 453 1.88 -5.44 -7.69
CA PHE A 453 2.05 -6.82 -8.13
C PHE A 453 3.07 -7.51 -7.23
N THR A 454 2.88 -8.80 -7.01
CA THR A 454 3.78 -9.72 -6.30
C THR A 454 3.96 -11.01 -7.11
N SER A 455 4.84 -11.90 -6.67
CA SER A 455 5.17 -13.14 -7.39
C SER A 455 4.36 -14.36 -6.93
N GLY A 456 3.88 -14.35 -5.69
CA GLY A 456 3.33 -15.50 -4.99
C GLY A 456 1.91 -15.87 -5.41
N ASN A 457 1.66 -17.18 -5.45
CA ASN A 457 0.38 -17.78 -5.81
C ASN A 457 -0.19 -17.36 -7.17
N THR A 458 0.59 -16.64 -7.98
CA THR A 458 0.23 -16.31 -9.37
C THR A 458 0.39 -17.56 -10.23
N TYR A 459 -0.37 -17.70 -11.30
CA TYR A 459 -0.33 -18.92 -12.12
C TYR A 459 -0.48 -18.67 -13.62
N LEU A 460 -0.64 -17.40 -13.99
CA LEU A 460 -0.71 -16.95 -15.37
C LEU A 460 0.55 -16.16 -15.70
N ILE A 461 0.94 -16.21 -16.97
CA ILE A 461 1.88 -15.25 -17.54
C ILE A 461 1.16 -13.91 -17.64
N ASN A 462 1.83 -12.84 -17.25
CA ASN A 462 1.30 -11.49 -17.38
C ASN A 462 1.14 -11.15 -18.87
N PRO A 463 -0.06 -10.80 -19.34
CA PRO A 463 -0.33 -10.64 -20.77
C PRO A 463 0.33 -9.38 -21.38
N TYR A 464 0.78 -8.43 -20.55
CA TYR A 464 1.37 -7.16 -21.01
C TYR A 464 2.90 -7.21 -21.08
N THR A 465 3.51 -8.09 -20.28
CA THR A 465 4.97 -8.29 -20.27
C THR A 465 5.38 -9.55 -21.02
N GLY A 466 4.48 -10.53 -21.16
CA GLY A 466 4.81 -11.86 -21.70
C GLY A 466 5.69 -12.68 -20.76
N THR A 467 5.81 -12.27 -19.50
CA THR A 467 6.63 -12.93 -18.47
C THR A 467 5.75 -13.35 -17.28
N ARG A 468 6.27 -14.19 -16.39
CA ARG A 468 5.62 -14.37 -15.07
C ARG A 468 5.61 -13.05 -14.29
N ALA A 469 4.66 -12.95 -13.36
CA ALA A 469 4.55 -11.79 -12.47
C ALA A 469 5.75 -11.65 -11.53
N ALA A 470 6.00 -10.44 -11.07
CA ALA A 470 7.06 -10.13 -10.12
C ALA A 470 6.67 -8.92 -9.24
N PRO A 471 7.35 -8.70 -8.10
CA PRO A 471 7.16 -7.52 -7.28
C PRO A 471 7.30 -6.22 -8.09
N GLU A 472 6.23 -5.43 -8.17
CA GLU A 472 6.23 -4.12 -8.81
C GLU A 472 5.25 -3.18 -8.13
N TYR A 473 5.74 -2.01 -7.72
CA TYR A 473 4.99 -0.96 -7.04
C TYR A 473 5.20 0.35 -7.80
N PRO A 474 4.51 0.54 -8.94
CA PRO A 474 4.79 1.60 -9.90
C PRO A 474 4.51 3.02 -9.38
N SER A 475 3.68 3.16 -8.34
CA SER A 475 3.48 4.44 -7.63
C SER A 475 4.67 4.85 -6.75
N VAL A 476 5.57 3.92 -6.40
CA VAL A 476 6.83 4.18 -5.67
C VAL A 476 8.05 4.25 -6.58
N PRO A 477 7.84 4.07 -7.89
CA PRO A 477 8.63 3.23 -8.82
C PRO A 477 9.47 2.03 -8.36
N TYR A 478 9.07 1.20 -7.38
CA TYR A 478 9.84 -0.03 -7.11
C TYR A 478 9.60 -1.13 -8.15
N GLY A 479 10.68 -1.77 -8.59
CA GLY A 479 10.67 -2.95 -9.45
C GLY A 479 11.32 -4.16 -8.76
N PRO A 480 11.38 -5.31 -9.45
CA PRO A 480 11.82 -6.57 -8.83
C PRO A 480 13.21 -6.48 -8.18
N SER A 481 14.15 -5.78 -8.80
CA SER A 481 15.52 -5.67 -8.30
C SER A 481 15.63 -4.84 -7.01
N ASP A 482 14.59 -4.09 -6.63
CA ASP A 482 14.54 -3.31 -5.40
C ASP A 482 14.19 -4.15 -4.16
N PHE A 483 14.02 -5.47 -4.33
CA PHE A 483 13.63 -6.41 -3.29
C PHE A 483 14.66 -7.51 -3.07
N HIS A 484 14.73 -8.00 -1.83
CA HIS A 484 15.37 -9.27 -1.52
C HIS A 484 14.60 -10.45 -2.13
N CYS A 485 15.28 -11.54 -2.43
CA CYS A 485 14.59 -12.74 -2.90
C CYS A 485 13.76 -13.37 -1.78
N ASP A 486 12.70 -14.07 -2.17
CA ASP A 486 11.84 -14.79 -1.23
C ASP A 486 12.66 -15.85 -0.48
N CYS A 487 12.83 -15.61 0.82
CA CYS A 487 13.33 -16.58 1.77
C CYS A 487 12.59 -16.43 3.10
N ALA A 488 12.46 -17.55 3.82
CA ALA A 488 11.81 -17.54 5.12
C ALA A 488 12.77 -17.04 6.20
N LEU A 489 12.29 -16.13 7.06
CA LEU A 489 12.97 -15.77 8.30
C LEU A 489 12.89 -16.94 9.28
N ASN A 490 13.90 -17.81 9.26
CA ASN A 490 13.94 -19.06 10.01
C ASN A 490 15.09 -19.14 11.03
N SER A 491 15.86 -18.06 11.20
CA SER A 491 16.97 -17.96 12.15
C SER A 491 16.94 -16.61 12.84
N TRP A 492 16.98 -16.64 14.18
CA TRP A 492 17.04 -15.43 15.03
C TRP A 492 18.47 -15.16 15.53
N THR A 493 19.43 -16.01 15.18
CA THR A 493 20.86 -15.86 15.53
C THR A 493 21.72 -15.48 14.33
N ASP A 494 21.10 -15.29 13.17
CA ASP A 494 21.77 -14.89 11.93
C ASP A 494 21.22 -13.52 11.49
N GLY A 495 22.05 -12.49 11.58
CA GLY A 495 21.67 -11.13 11.23
C GLY A 495 21.35 -10.94 9.74
N ALA A 496 21.96 -11.72 8.85
CA ALA A 496 21.67 -11.65 7.42
C ALA A 496 20.29 -12.25 7.11
N ILE A 497 19.93 -13.37 7.74
CA ILE A 497 18.57 -13.94 7.60
C ILE A 497 17.52 -12.98 8.18
N MET A 498 17.81 -12.34 9.32
CA MET A 498 16.86 -11.40 9.93
C MET A 498 16.60 -10.16 9.08
N ASN A 499 17.59 -9.70 8.32
CA ASN A 499 17.51 -8.43 7.60
C ASN A 499 17.22 -8.56 6.10
N ASN A 500 17.39 -9.77 5.54
CA ASN A 500 17.32 -9.98 4.10
C ASN A 500 16.30 -11.04 3.70
N CYS A 501 15.59 -11.65 4.66
CA CYS A 501 14.49 -12.58 4.40
C CYS A 501 13.14 -12.02 4.80
N TRP A 502 12.10 -12.55 4.16
CA TRP A 502 10.76 -12.00 4.21
C TRP A 502 10.12 -12.27 5.58
N LEU A 503 9.88 -11.19 6.33
CA LEU A 503 9.14 -11.23 7.57
C LEU A 503 7.70 -11.68 7.28
N VAL A 504 7.34 -12.90 7.70
CA VAL A 504 6.01 -13.52 7.50
C VAL A 504 5.47 -13.45 6.07
N GLY A 505 6.35 -13.45 5.07
CA GLY A 505 5.97 -13.38 3.65
C GLY A 505 5.69 -11.98 3.10
N LEU A 506 6.04 -10.92 3.84
CA LEU A 506 6.05 -9.54 3.36
C LEU A 506 7.20 -9.33 2.37
N VAL A 507 6.92 -8.74 1.21
CA VAL A 507 7.93 -8.51 0.17
C VAL A 507 8.99 -7.54 0.68
N ASP A 508 10.17 -8.05 0.95
CA ASP A 508 11.23 -7.37 1.70
C ASP A 508 12.10 -6.47 0.82
N LEU A 509 12.23 -5.18 1.19
CA LEU A 509 13.00 -4.20 0.43
C LEU A 509 14.50 -4.46 0.57
N ASN A 510 15.24 -4.35 -0.53
CA ASN A 510 16.69 -4.38 -0.53
C ASN A 510 17.24 -3.03 -0.03
N THR A 511 17.22 -2.83 1.28
CA THR A 511 17.58 -1.55 1.91
C THR A 511 19.06 -1.19 1.80
N GLU A 512 19.90 -2.12 1.34
CA GLU A 512 21.30 -1.90 0.99
C GLU A 512 21.45 -1.16 -0.35
N LYS A 513 20.43 -1.19 -1.22
CA LYS A 513 20.46 -0.48 -2.51
C LYS A 513 20.32 1.03 -2.33
N PRO A 514 21.23 1.84 -2.91
CA PRO A 514 21.16 3.31 -2.83
C PRO A 514 19.81 3.89 -3.27
N TYR A 515 19.18 3.33 -4.30
CA TYR A 515 17.88 3.80 -4.80
C TYR A 515 16.77 3.58 -3.77
N VAL A 516 16.69 2.38 -3.18
CA VAL A 516 15.72 2.07 -2.11
C VAL A 516 15.91 3.02 -0.92
N GLN A 517 17.15 3.23 -0.49
CA GLN A 517 17.44 4.17 0.59
C GLN A 517 17.02 5.61 0.27
N ASP A 518 17.26 6.08 -0.95
CA ASP A 518 16.87 7.41 -1.40
C ASP A 518 15.34 7.58 -1.47
N ARG A 519 14.64 6.53 -1.93
CA ARG A 519 13.19 6.51 -1.99
C ARG A 519 12.56 6.56 -0.61
N ILE A 520 13.07 5.76 0.33
CA ILE A 520 12.64 5.81 1.73
C ILE A 520 12.92 7.21 2.31
N ALA A 521 14.11 7.77 2.11
CA ALA A 521 14.44 9.12 2.59
C ALA A 521 13.50 10.19 2.01
N THR A 522 13.11 10.06 0.73
CA THR A 522 12.14 10.96 0.09
C THR A 522 10.76 10.88 0.77
N TYR A 523 10.29 9.68 1.12
CA TYR A 523 9.05 9.50 1.89
C TYR A 523 9.14 10.15 3.27
N LEU A 524 10.25 9.96 3.99
CA LEU A 524 10.45 10.58 5.30
C LEU A 524 10.50 12.12 5.23
N VAL A 525 11.06 12.68 4.14
CA VAL A 525 11.02 14.13 3.88
C VAL A 525 9.58 14.59 3.60
N ASP A 526 8.78 13.82 2.86
CA ASP A 526 7.39 14.18 2.58
C ASP A 526 6.55 14.24 3.87
N LEU A 527 6.72 13.28 4.77
CA LEU A 527 6.12 13.33 6.12
C LEU A 527 6.51 14.62 6.86
N LEU A 528 7.80 14.94 6.91
CA LEU A 528 8.28 16.17 7.54
C LEU A 528 7.69 17.42 6.87
N SER A 529 7.58 17.42 5.54
CA SER A 529 7.07 18.54 4.74
C SER A 529 5.64 18.94 5.12
N ILE A 530 4.83 17.98 5.60
CA ILE A 530 3.46 18.23 6.05
C ILE A 530 3.32 18.44 7.56
N GLY A 531 4.44 18.51 8.29
CA GLY A 531 4.50 18.99 9.67
C GLY A 531 4.71 17.93 10.74
N PHE A 532 4.98 16.67 10.38
CA PHE A 532 5.35 15.65 11.37
C PHE A 532 6.61 16.07 12.14
N SER A 533 6.65 15.79 13.44
CA SER A 533 7.81 16.01 14.31
C SER A 533 8.73 14.78 14.37
N GLY A 534 8.55 13.83 13.44
CA GLY A 534 9.36 12.62 13.30
C GLY A 534 8.51 11.36 13.25
N PHE A 535 9.09 10.22 13.61
CA PHE A 535 8.49 8.92 13.28
C PHE A 535 8.91 7.78 14.22
N ARG A 536 8.02 6.80 14.38
CA ARG A 536 8.32 5.44 14.83
C ARG A 536 8.66 4.63 13.58
N VAL A 537 9.82 4.00 13.52
CA VAL A 537 10.17 3.10 12.40
C VAL A 537 9.75 1.69 12.76
N ASP A 538 8.81 1.17 11.96
CA ASP A 538 8.35 -0.21 12.02
C ASP A 538 9.44 -1.22 11.68
N ALA A 539 9.43 -2.37 12.35
CA ALA A 539 10.28 -3.51 12.00
C ALA A 539 11.76 -3.15 11.80
N ALA A 540 12.27 -2.14 12.52
CA ALA A 540 13.62 -1.61 12.27
C ALA A 540 14.69 -2.70 12.43
N LYS A 541 14.47 -3.64 13.36
CA LYS A 541 15.28 -4.86 13.51
C LYS A 541 15.57 -5.58 12.19
N HIS A 542 14.64 -5.58 11.24
CA HIS A 542 14.72 -6.26 9.95
C HIS A 542 15.35 -5.40 8.83
N ILE A 543 15.71 -4.14 9.11
CA ILE A 543 16.47 -3.28 8.18
C ILE A 543 17.97 -3.35 8.49
N GLY A 544 18.30 -3.44 9.77
CA GLY A 544 19.67 -3.42 10.28
C GLY A 544 20.28 -2.02 10.48
N PRO A 545 21.30 -1.91 11.36
CA PRO A 545 21.85 -0.62 11.79
C PRO A 545 22.57 0.13 10.67
N THR A 546 23.23 -0.56 9.74
CA THR A 546 23.97 0.07 8.63
C THR A 546 23.03 0.74 7.64
N SER A 547 22.05 0.00 7.09
CA SER A 547 21.08 0.52 6.12
C SER A 547 20.24 1.63 6.74
N MET A 548 19.80 1.47 8.00
CA MET A 548 19.04 2.51 8.68
C MET A 548 19.84 3.82 8.86
N ALA A 549 21.12 3.73 9.23
CA ALA A 549 21.97 4.92 9.32
C ALA A 549 22.14 5.63 7.96
N GLN A 550 22.30 4.86 6.87
CA GLN A 550 22.42 5.41 5.52
C GLN A 550 21.11 6.07 5.03
N ILE A 551 19.96 5.48 5.33
CA ILE A 551 18.65 6.08 5.06
C ILE A 551 18.51 7.42 5.80
N LEU A 552 18.83 7.44 7.09
CA LEU A 552 18.77 8.67 7.90
C LEU A 552 19.77 9.74 7.41
N ALA A 553 20.93 9.35 6.91
CA ALA A 553 21.89 10.27 6.28
C ALA A 553 21.33 10.93 5.03
N ARG A 554 20.67 10.17 4.15
CA ARG A 554 19.99 10.72 2.96
C ARG A 554 18.84 11.63 3.35
N PHE A 555 18.04 11.25 4.34
CA PHE A 555 16.99 12.11 4.90
C PHE A 555 17.56 13.44 5.41
N LYS A 556 18.62 13.40 6.23
CA LYS A 556 19.32 14.60 6.73
C LYS A 556 19.90 15.44 5.60
N GLN A 557 20.48 14.82 4.58
CA GLN A 557 21.01 15.51 3.40
C GLN A 557 19.90 16.26 2.64
N LYS A 558 18.76 15.60 2.39
CA LYS A 558 17.59 16.22 1.73
C LYS A 558 16.96 17.34 2.57
N LEU A 559 17.19 17.37 3.89
CA LEU A 559 16.85 18.49 4.77
C LEU A 559 17.93 19.61 4.82
N GLY A 560 18.90 19.57 3.91
CA GLY A 560 19.96 20.57 3.76
C GLY A 560 21.25 20.26 4.51
N GLY A 561 21.42 19.03 5.03
CA GLY A 561 22.67 18.52 5.61
C GLY A 561 23.04 19.07 7.00
N GLY A 562 22.37 20.13 7.46
CA GLY A 562 22.57 20.71 8.79
C GLY A 562 21.99 19.85 9.92
N THR A 563 21.93 20.42 11.12
CA THR A 563 21.27 19.78 12.28
C THR A 563 19.80 19.52 11.95
N LEU A 564 19.30 18.36 12.39
CA LEU A 564 17.89 18.00 12.25
C LEU A 564 17.00 19.02 12.99
N PRO A 565 15.75 19.23 12.56
CA PRO A 565 14.83 20.16 13.21
C PRO A 565 14.81 19.96 14.74
N ALA A 566 14.65 21.06 15.49
CA ALA A 566 14.74 21.03 16.95
C ALA A 566 13.71 20.05 17.56
N ASP A 567 12.47 20.10 17.04
CA ASP A 567 11.34 19.26 17.46
C ASP A 567 11.34 17.85 16.86
N TRP A 568 12.34 17.48 16.05
CA TRP A 568 12.44 16.16 15.44
C TRP A 568 12.94 15.11 16.44
N ILE A 569 12.23 13.98 16.54
CA ILE A 569 12.71 12.74 17.13
C ILE A 569 12.28 11.53 16.31
N SER A 570 13.10 10.49 16.28
CA SER A 570 12.73 9.18 15.74
C SER A 570 12.94 8.11 16.78
N TRP A 571 12.11 7.06 16.78
CA TRP A 571 12.43 5.84 17.52
C TRP A 571 12.24 4.59 16.67
N HIS A 572 13.16 3.65 16.83
CA HIS A 572 13.24 2.46 15.99
C HIS A 572 12.77 1.24 16.79
N GLU A 573 11.77 0.54 16.26
CA GLU A 573 11.31 -0.70 16.87
C GLU A 573 12.31 -1.82 16.67
N VAL A 574 12.93 -2.24 17.78
CA VAL A 574 13.82 -3.40 17.81
C VAL A 574 13.32 -4.32 18.91
N ILE A 575 12.47 -5.27 18.53
CA ILE A 575 11.97 -6.29 19.46
C ILE A 575 13.12 -7.23 19.79
N MET A 576 13.35 -7.39 21.10
CA MET A 576 14.44 -8.19 21.66
C MET A 576 13.87 -9.43 22.34
N GLY A 577 14.52 -10.57 22.13
CA GLY A 577 14.28 -11.84 22.82
C GLY A 577 15.60 -12.59 23.03
N GLY A 578 15.66 -13.85 22.60
CA GLY A 578 16.88 -14.67 22.66
C GLY A 578 18.06 -14.08 21.86
N GLU A 579 17.77 -13.21 20.91
CA GLU A 579 18.70 -12.50 20.04
C GLU A 579 19.34 -11.24 20.66
N ALA A 580 19.03 -10.91 21.92
CA ALA A 580 19.54 -9.71 22.59
C ALA A 580 21.08 -9.62 22.58
N SER A 581 21.79 -10.74 22.65
CA SER A 581 23.25 -10.78 22.54
C SER A 581 23.73 -10.24 21.18
N LEU A 582 23.07 -10.64 20.09
CA LEU A 582 23.41 -10.24 18.72
C LEU A 582 23.03 -8.79 18.44
N LEU A 583 21.81 -8.39 18.85
CA LEU A 583 21.20 -7.11 18.48
C LEU A 583 21.46 -5.98 19.46
N ALA A 584 21.96 -6.25 20.66
CA ALA A 584 22.31 -5.24 21.64
C ALA A 584 23.64 -5.53 22.31
N CYS A 585 23.65 -6.54 23.18
CA CYS A 585 24.61 -6.65 24.27
C CYS A 585 26.05 -6.93 23.80
N GLY A 586 26.19 -7.66 22.69
CA GLY A 586 27.50 -8.05 22.14
C GLY A 586 28.21 -6.94 21.37
N GLY A 587 27.51 -5.87 20.98
CA GLY A 587 28.10 -4.70 20.31
C GLY A 587 28.68 -4.94 18.90
N GLY A 588 28.42 -6.11 18.31
CA GLY A 588 28.89 -6.48 16.98
C GLY A 588 28.17 -5.77 15.83
N GLU A 589 28.36 -6.27 14.61
CA GLU A 589 27.83 -5.70 13.36
C GLU A 589 26.31 -5.44 13.38
N TRP A 590 25.55 -6.31 14.05
CA TRP A 590 24.10 -6.24 14.09
C TRP A 590 23.55 -5.47 15.29
N SER A 591 24.43 -4.92 16.14
CA SER A 591 24.02 -4.23 17.37
C SER A 591 23.34 -2.88 17.07
N TRP A 592 22.10 -2.76 17.53
CA TRP A 592 21.32 -1.52 17.55
C TRP A 592 21.73 -0.56 18.68
N TYR A 593 22.66 -0.98 19.55
CA TYR A 593 23.16 -0.17 20.66
C TYR A 593 24.44 0.55 20.25
N THR A 594 25.60 -0.09 20.42
CA THR A 594 26.89 0.56 20.15
C THR A 594 27.15 0.73 18.66
N ASN A 595 26.88 -0.29 17.84
CA ASN A 595 27.19 -0.23 16.41
C ASN A 595 26.27 0.75 15.65
N PHE A 596 24.97 0.83 15.96
CA PHE A 596 24.11 1.84 15.33
C PHE A 596 24.61 3.27 15.57
N ASN A 597 25.09 3.59 16.78
CA ASN A 597 25.73 4.89 17.05
C ASN A 597 27.00 5.09 16.20
N ASN A 598 27.83 4.05 16.07
CA ASN A 598 29.02 4.12 15.22
C ASN A 598 28.66 4.35 13.76
N LYS A 599 27.61 3.69 13.25
CA LYS A 599 27.13 3.87 11.87
C LYS A 599 26.57 5.27 11.65
N LEU A 600 25.77 5.81 12.57
CA LEU A 600 25.27 7.19 12.52
C LEU A 600 26.42 8.21 12.52
N SER A 601 27.37 8.08 13.45
CA SER A 601 28.56 8.94 13.48
C SER A 601 29.37 8.85 12.19
N GLY A 602 29.54 7.64 11.66
CA GLY A 602 30.29 7.38 10.42
C GLY A 602 29.67 8.02 9.17
N VAL A 603 28.36 8.27 9.17
CA VAL A 603 27.64 8.97 8.10
C VAL A 603 27.39 10.46 8.41
N GLY A 604 28.07 11.02 9.42
CA GLY A 604 28.10 12.45 9.70
C GLY A 604 27.01 12.96 10.64
N PHE A 605 26.40 12.10 11.46
CA PHE A 605 25.51 12.56 12.53
C PHE A 605 26.33 13.16 13.67
N SER A 606 25.88 14.33 14.16
CA SER A 606 26.39 14.90 15.42
C SER A 606 25.85 14.12 16.62
N GLN A 607 26.49 14.24 17.78
CA GLN A 607 25.96 13.62 19.01
C GLN A 607 24.52 14.09 19.31
N THR A 608 24.21 15.37 19.07
CA THR A 608 22.86 15.93 19.22
C THR A 608 21.83 15.24 18.30
N ASP A 609 22.20 14.94 17.05
CA ASP A 609 21.30 14.22 16.13
C ASP A 609 21.16 12.74 16.52
N ILE A 610 22.23 12.12 17.03
CA ILE A 610 22.20 10.76 17.57
C ILE A 610 21.25 10.68 18.77
N ASP A 611 21.25 11.67 19.66
CA ASP A 611 20.38 11.71 20.84
C ASP A 611 18.88 11.84 20.50
N LYS A 612 18.57 12.44 19.34
CA LYS A 612 17.22 12.50 18.76
C LYS A 612 16.77 11.18 18.14
N THR A 613 17.71 10.26 17.86
CA THR A 613 17.47 8.97 17.22
C THR A 613 17.46 7.87 18.29
N LYS A 614 16.28 7.40 18.66
CA LYS A 614 16.05 6.57 19.85
C LYS A 614 15.75 5.11 19.48
N ILE A 615 15.89 4.21 20.43
CA ILE A 615 15.47 2.81 20.30
C ILE A 615 14.23 2.61 21.15
N TRP A 616 13.20 1.96 20.59
CA TRP A 616 12.07 1.55 21.41
C TRP A 616 12.45 0.33 22.24
N SER A 617 12.26 0.44 23.55
CA SER A 617 12.69 -0.53 24.54
C SER A 617 11.61 -1.59 24.70
N SER A 618 11.68 -2.61 23.85
CA SER A 618 10.77 -3.75 23.93
C SER A 618 10.84 -4.48 25.28
N ASP A 619 11.96 -4.38 25.99
CA ASP A 619 12.22 -5.03 27.27
C ASP A 619 11.62 -4.37 28.51
N TYR A 620 11.09 -3.17 28.36
CA TYR A 620 10.44 -2.47 29.44
C TYR A 620 9.09 -3.10 29.80
N PRO A 621 8.67 -3.07 31.09
CA PRO A 621 9.48 -2.90 32.28
C PRO A 621 10.11 -4.20 32.80
N LYS A 622 9.67 -5.36 32.30
CA LYS A 622 9.93 -6.69 32.88
C LYS A 622 11.40 -7.09 32.87
N GLU A 623 12.08 -6.91 31.74
CA GLU A 623 13.43 -7.44 31.50
C GLU A 623 14.46 -6.32 31.34
N HIS A 624 14.11 -5.10 31.75
CA HIS A 624 14.88 -3.91 31.44
C HIS A 624 15.87 -3.53 32.56
N PRO A 625 17.16 -3.28 32.24
CA PRO A 625 17.78 -3.37 30.92
C PRO A 625 18.12 -4.82 30.52
N VAL A 626 17.79 -5.21 29.29
CA VAL A 626 17.92 -6.59 28.76
C VAL A 626 19.34 -7.16 28.83
N CYS A 627 20.36 -6.31 28.85
CA CYS A 627 21.76 -6.70 28.97
C CYS A 627 22.26 -6.79 30.42
N GLY A 628 21.37 -6.65 31.42
CA GLY A 628 21.73 -6.53 32.84
C GLY A 628 22.42 -5.20 33.21
N SER A 629 22.67 -4.33 32.23
CA SER A 629 23.26 -3.00 32.41
C SER A 629 22.93 -2.08 31.22
N TRP A 630 23.15 -0.77 31.39
CA TRP A 630 22.99 0.23 30.34
C TRP A 630 24.19 0.23 29.38
N ILE A 631 24.04 -0.42 28.23
CA ILE A 631 25.07 -0.41 27.16
C ILE A 631 25.14 0.95 26.45
N ILE A 632 24.00 1.64 26.33
CA ILE A 632 23.89 3.03 25.91
C ILE A 632 23.08 3.82 26.96
N PRO A 633 23.20 5.16 27.02
CA PRO A 633 22.46 5.96 27.99
C PRO A 633 20.95 5.74 27.93
N SER A 634 20.27 5.71 29.08
CA SER A 634 18.82 5.49 29.15
C SER A 634 17.98 6.56 28.43
N THR A 635 18.55 7.75 28.19
CA THR A 635 17.97 8.83 27.38
C THR A 635 17.76 8.48 25.91
N ARG A 636 18.43 7.41 25.43
CA ARG A 636 18.31 6.88 24.07
C ARG A 636 17.17 5.90 23.88
N PHE A 637 16.43 5.57 24.94
CA PHE A 637 15.29 4.68 24.85
C PHE A 637 13.95 5.42 24.93
N VAL A 638 13.00 4.95 24.14
CA VAL A 638 11.57 5.19 24.33
C VAL A 638 11.01 3.99 25.09
N ILE A 639 10.32 4.22 26.20
CA ILE A 639 9.71 3.15 27.00
C ILE A 639 8.19 3.20 26.90
N GLN A 640 7.57 2.02 26.99
CA GLN A 640 6.15 1.80 26.89
C GLN A 640 5.81 0.53 27.67
N ASN A 641 4.68 0.52 28.36
CA ASN A 641 4.24 -0.59 29.19
C ASN A 641 3.54 -1.69 28.38
N ASP A 642 2.63 -1.28 27.51
CA ASP A 642 1.98 -2.12 26.52
C ASP A 642 1.83 -1.37 25.18
N ASP A 643 1.86 -2.12 24.08
CA ASP A 643 1.74 -1.59 22.72
C ASP A 643 0.69 -2.37 21.89
N HIS A 644 0.61 -2.01 20.61
CA HIS A 644 -0.36 -2.60 19.72
C HIS A 644 -0.12 -4.08 19.36
N ASP A 645 1.11 -4.58 19.53
CA ASP A 645 1.45 -5.98 19.30
C ASP A 645 1.24 -6.82 20.56
N GLN A 646 1.67 -6.31 21.72
CA GLN A 646 1.57 -6.94 23.03
C GLN A 646 0.12 -7.19 23.45
N GLN A 647 -0.84 -6.41 22.95
CA GLN A 647 -2.27 -6.64 23.19
C GLN A 647 -2.85 -7.84 22.42
N ASN A 648 -2.18 -8.33 21.37
CA ASN A 648 -2.69 -9.44 20.56
C ASN A 648 -2.44 -10.83 21.20
N PRO A 649 -3.37 -11.79 21.05
CA PRO A 649 -3.15 -13.18 21.47
C PRO A 649 -1.95 -13.81 20.77
N GLY A 650 -1.17 -14.62 21.49
CA GLY A 650 0.00 -15.32 20.92
C GLY A 650 1.18 -14.41 20.55
N SER A 651 1.06 -13.10 20.80
CA SER A 651 2.14 -12.13 20.62
C SER A 651 3.42 -12.61 21.30
N SER A 652 4.47 -12.75 20.49
CA SER A 652 5.83 -13.09 20.94
C SER A 652 6.52 -11.89 21.57
N SER A 653 6.01 -10.68 21.34
CA SER A 653 6.30 -9.48 22.13
C SER A 653 5.73 -9.69 23.53
N ARG A 654 6.50 -10.42 24.33
CA ARG A 654 6.56 -10.45 25.80
C ARG A 654 5.24 -10.58 26.56
N ASP A 655 5.11 -11.72 27.22
CA ASP A 655 4.20 -11.89 28.35
C ASP A 655 4.70 -11.09 29.58
N MET A 656 3.89 -10.11 29.99
CA MET A 656 4.15 -9.27 31.16
C MET A 656 4.09 -10.05 32.50
N GLN A 657 3.48 -11.24 32.51
CA GLN A 657 3.37 -12.11 33.69
C GLN A 657 2.91 -11.33 34.93
N ASP A 658 3.61 -11.48 36.06
CA ASP A 658 3.35 -10.81 37.32
C ASP A 658 3.91 -9.36 37.38
N LYS A 659 4.55 -8.88 36.30
CA LYS A 659 5.23 -7.57 36.27
C LYS A 659 4.40 -6.43 35.71
N GLY A 660 3.20 -6.70 35.19
CA GLY A 660 2.35 -5.68 34.61
C GLY A 660 0.98 -6.19 34.20
N SER A 661 0.22 -5.34 33.54
CA SER A 661 -1.11 -5.66 33.03
C SER A 661 -1.25 -5.09 31.62
N VAL A 662 -1.61 -5.93 30.65
CA VAL A 662 -1.95 -5.50 29.28
C VAL A 662 -3.46 -5.39 29.20
N LEU A 663 -3.99 -4.19 28.94
CA LEU A 663 -5.41 -3.88 29.15
C LEU A 663 -6.35 -4.85 28.43
N ILE A 664 -6.07 -5.10 27.15
CA ILE A 664 -6.95 -5.89 26.27
C ILE A 664 -6.97 -7.37 26.68
N LYS A 665 -5.86 -7.88 27.20
CA LYS A 665 -5.71 -9.26 27.66
C LYS A 665 -6.30 -9.45 29.06
N ALA A 666 -5.87 -8.62 30.01
CA ALA A 666 -6.22 -8.77 31.42
C ALA A 666 -7.63 -8.27 31.74
N LYS A 667 -8.13 -7.26 31.01
CA LYS A 667 -9.42 -6.61 31.24
C LYS A 667 -9.60 -6.07 32.68
N ASP A 668 -8.49 -5.75 33.34
CA ASP A 668 -8.44 -5.20 34.70
C ASP A 668 -7.94 -3.75 34.65
N VAL A 669 -8.90 -2.83 34.81
CA VAL A 669 -8.66 -1.37 34.79
C VAL A 669 -7.77 -0.92 35.94
N ALA A 670 -7.96 -1.48 37.14
CA ALA A 670 -7.22 -1.04 38.32
C ALA A 670 -5.74 -1.44 38.21
N ALA A 671 -5.50 -2.70 37.81
CA ALA A 671 -4.14 -3.19 37.58
C ALA A 671 -3.44 -2.43 36.43
N HIS A 672 -4.14 -2.22 35.31
CA HIS A 672 -3.58 -1.46 34.18
C HIS A 672 -3.30 -0.01 34.53
N ARG A 673 -4.20 0.68 35.23
CA ARG A 673 -3.97 2.04 35.71
C ARG A 673 -2.75 2.13 36.61
N ALA A 674 -2.60 1.22 37.56
CA ALA A 674 -1.43 1.20 38.43
C ALA A 674 -0.13 0.99 37.64
N PHE A 675 -0.20 0.15 36.61
CA PHE A 675 0.91 -0.12 35.70
C PHE A 675 1.31 1.15 34.91
N GLU A 676 0.35 1.85 34.31
CA GLU A 676 0.60 3.12 33.62
C GLU A 676 1.09 4.25 34.54
N VAL A 677 0.64 4.29 35.79
CA VAL A 677 1.20 5.22 36.78
C VAL A 677 2.68 4.89 37.07
N GLN A 678 3.04 3.61 37.10
CA GLN A 678 4.43 3.17 37.27
C GLN A 678 5.32 3.66 36.13
N LEU A 679 4.81 3.66 34.88
CA LEU A 679 5.53 4.17 33.71
C LEU A 679 6.04 5.59 33.95
N PHE A 680 5.26 6.46 34.62
CA PHE A 680 5.62 7.86 34.87
C PHE A 680 6.34 8.11 36.20
N THR A 681 6.17 7.24 37.19
CA THR A 681 6.76 7.41 38.53
C THR A 681 8.14 6.77 38.70
N ARG A 682 8.53 5.85 37.82
CA ARG A 682 9.87 5.25 37.84
C ARG A 682 10.98 6.26 37.54
N THR A 683 12.05 6.17 38.34
CA THR A 683 13.22 7.06 38.33
C THR A 683 14.56 6.32 38.22
N ASP A 684 14.54 5.01 38.02
CA ASP A 684 15.72 4.15 37.88
C ASP A 684 16.41 4.27 36.51
N GLY A 685 15.83 5.05 35.60
CA GLY A 685 16.41 5.47 34.33
C GLY A 685 16.00 6.90 33.95
N SER A 686 16.80 7.53 33.11
CA SER A 686 16.59 8.90 32.61
C SER A 686 15.85 8.90 31.26
N TRP A 687 14.83 8.04 31.11
CA TRP A 687 14.04 7.97 29.89
C TRP A 687 13.34 9.31 29.66
N GLN A 688 13.63 9.92 28.52
CA GLN A 688 13.09 11.23 28.18
C GLN A 688 11.76 11.13 27.44
N ILE A 689 11.51 10.02 26.73
CA ILE A 689 10.28 9.78 25.99
C ILE A 689 9.59 8.55 26.57
N ARG A 690 8.30 8.70 26.87
CA ARG A 690 7.45 7.63 27.43
C ARG A 690 6.16 7.55 26.62
N ASN A 691 5.83 6.38 26.10
CA ASN A 691 4.64 6.16 25.30
C ASN A 691 3.57 5.45 26.12
N ILE A 692 2.31 5.83 25.88
CA ILE A 692 1.15 5.13 26.41
C ILE A 692 0.22 4.72 25.27
N LEU A 693 -0.25 3.47 25.31
CA LEU A 693 -1.23 2.97 24.36
C LEU A 693 -2.64 3.42 24.71
N SER A 694 -3.39 3.85 23.70
CA SER A 694 -4.82 4.06 23.78
C SER A 694 -5.50 3.23 22.70
N SER A 695 -6.06 2.09 23.12
CA SER A 695 -6.57 1.05 22.23
C SER A 695 -8.10 1.06 22.05
N TYR A 696 -8.65 -0.06 21.58
CA TYR A 696 -10.06 -0.44 21.63
C TYR A 696 -10.19 -1.89 22.11
N MET A 697 -11.33 -2.24 22.69
CA MET A 697 -11.58 -3.61 23.11
C MET A 697 -11.82 -4.52 21.91
N PHE A 698 -11.05 -5.62 21.83
CA PHE A 698 -11.20 -6.59 20.76
C PHE A 698 -12.53 -7.34 20.82
N MET A 699 -12.95 -7.82 19.65
CA MET A 699 -14.19 -8.56 19.52
C MET A 699 -14.04 -9.99 20.07
N ASN A 700 -15.03 -10.48 20.81
CA ASN A 700 -15.03 -11.83 21.40
C ASN A 700 -15.07 -12.93 20.34
N ASN A 701 -15.60 -12.63 19.14
CA ASN A 701 -15.61 -13.54 18.00
C ASN A 701 -14.27 -13.56 17.22
N GLY A 702 -13.24 -12.84 17.68
CA GLY A 702 -11.92 -12.78 17.05
C GLY A 702 -11.80 -11.80 15.88
N ALA A 703 -12.81 -10.96 15.61
CA ALA A 703 -12.68 -9.92 14.58
C ALA A 703 -11.60 -8.89 14.97
N SER A 704 -10.71 -8.61 14.03
CA SER A 704 -9.45 -7.88 14.21
C SER A 704 -9.40 -6.60 13.37
N GLY A 705 -10.54 -6.07 12.95
CA GLY A 705 -10.64 -4.77 12.30
C GLY A 705 -10.55 -3.58 13.27
N TYR A 706 -10.49 -2.36 12.73
CA TYR A 706 -10.70 -1.14 13.50
C TYR A 706 -12.19 -0.82 13.65
N PRO A 707 -12.64 -0.25 14.79
CA PRO A 707 -14.01 0.22 14.96
C PRO A 707 -14.24 1.59 14.31
N ASP A 708 -13.73 1.80 13.10
CA ASP A 708 -13.82 3.06 12.35
C ASP A 708 -14.99 3.07 11.34
N GLY A 709 -15.82 2.03 11.36
CA GLY A 709 -16.94 1.85 10.44
C GLY A 709 -16.55 1.31 9.07
N LEU A 710 -15.27 1.04 8.83
CA LEU A 710 -14.78 0.47 7.58
C LEU A 710 -14.57 -1.05 7.66
N SER A 711 -14.57 -1.65 8.86
CA SER A 711 -14.47 -3.10 9.06
C SER A 711 -15.82 -3.81 9.24
N ASP A 712 -16.93 -3.13 8.98
CA ASP A 712 -18.25 -3.75 9.09
C ASP A 712 -18.50 -4.69 7.92
N CYS A 713 -18.90 -5.94 8.19
CA CYS A 713 -19.19 -6.95 7.17
C CYS A 713 -20.33 -6.57 6.22
N SER A 714 -21.19 -5.60 6.58
CA SER A 714 -22.18 -5.04 5.66
C SER A 714 -21.57 -4.30 4.47
N LEU A 715 -20.28 -3.95 4.54
CA LEU A 715 -19.53 -3.32 3.44
C LEU A 715 -18.84 -4.34 2.52
N TYR A 716 -18.91 -5.64 2.84
CA TYR A 716 -18.33 -6.69 2.00
C TYR A 716 -19.13 -6.85 0.70
N THR A 717 -18.45 -6.74 -0.44
CA THR A 717 -19.10 -6.83 -1.77
C THR A 717 -18.65 -8.05 -2.58
N GLY A 718 -18.04 -9.03 -1.94
CA GLY A 718 -17.47 -10.19 -2.62
C GLY A 718 -18.44 -11.36 -2.81
N SER A 719 -17.95 -12.42 -3.44
CA SER A 719 -18.74 -13.61 -3.77
C SER A 719 -18.67 -14.74 -2.74
N GLN A 720 -17.80 -14.64 -1.71
CA GLN A 720 -17.77 -15.60 -0.61
C GLN A 720 -19.04 -15.45 0.24
N SER A 721 -19.41 -16.48 0.99
CA SER A 721 -20.57 -16.40 1.89
C SER A 721 -20.35 -15.34 2.96
N SER A 722 -21.25 -14.37 3.08
CA SER A 722 -21.19 -13.33 4.11
C SER A 722 -21.29 -13.89 5.54
N SER A 723 -21.82 -15.10 5.71
CA SER A 723 -21.93 -15.77 7.01
C SER A 723 -20.57 -16.05 7.69
N GLY A 724 -19.49 -16.12 6.90
CA GLY A 724 -18.14 -16.34 7.40
C GLY A 724 -17.48 -15.06 7.90
N CYS A 725 -17.89 -13.88 7.41
CA CYS A 725 -17.18 -12.62 7.61
C CYS A 725 -17.08 -12.21 9.09
N LEU A 726 -15.86 -11.89 9.54
CA LEU A 726 -15.57 -11.31 10.85
C LEU A 726 -15.26 -9.82 10.70
N GLY A 727 -16.19 -9.00 11.17
CA GLY A 727 -16.12 -7.54 11.11
C GLY A 727 -16.21 -6.86 12.48
N VAL A 728 -15.87 -5.58 12.50
CA VAL A 728 -15.92 -4.73 13.70
C VAL A 728 -16.87 -3.57 13.44
N PRO A 729 -17.90 -3.38 14.29
CA PRO A 729 -18.87 -2.29 14.12
C PRO A 729 -18.21 -0.94 14.43
N TYR A 730 -18.83 0.13 13.93
CA TYR A 730 -18.40 1.49 14.19
C TYR A 730 -18.45 1.86 15.69
N ASP A 731 -17.42 2.56 16.14
CA ASP A 731 -17.40 3.37 17.35
C ASP A 731 -16.77 4.74 17.05
N GLN A 732 -17.32 5.79 17.65
CA GLN A 732 -16.74 7.11 17.48
C GLN A 732 -15.48 7.23 18.36
N ALA A 733 -14.31 7.49 17.79
CA ALA A 733 -13.07 7.54 18.57
C ALA A 733 -13.03 8.75 19.50
N TYR A 734 -13.21 9.95 18.96
CA TYR A 734 -13.29 11.19 19.75
C TYR A 734 -14.68 11.37 20.37
N VAL A 735 -14.74 11.42 21.71
CA VAL A 735 -15.95 11.76 22.46
C VAL A 735 -15.58 12.81 23.52
N ALA A 736 -16.09 14.03 23.36
CA ALA A 736 -15.63 15.21 24.10
C ALA A 736 -15.57 15.00 25.62
N ASN A 737 -16.63 14.45 26.21
CA ASN A 737 -16.79 14.24 27.65
C ASN A 737 -16.51 12.79 28.11
N ALA A 738 -15.91 11.94 27.28
CA ALA A 738 -15.59 10.58 27.67
C ALA A 738 -14.45 10.51 28.69
N CYS A 739 -14.59 9.57 29.62
CA CYS A 739 -13.55 9.18 30.57
C CYS A 739 -12.61 8.13 29.97
N GLY A 740 -11.51 7.85 30.66
CA GLY A 740 -10.68 6.70 30.34
C GLY A 740 -11.38 5.37 30.66
N TYR A 741 -10.92 4.30 30.00
CA TYR A 741 -11.35 2.91 30.17
C TYR A 741 -12.80 2.60 29.78
N THR A 742 -13.15 2.84 28.51
CA THR A 742 -14.39 2.23 27.96
C THR A 742 -14.17 0.73 27.72
N MET A 743 -14.60 -0.11 28.67
CA MET A 743 -14.38 -1.57 28.66
C MET A 743 -15.53 -2.33 27.98
N SER A 744 -15.89 -1.93 26.76
CA SER A 744 -16.96 -2.57 25.97
C SER A 744 -16.43 -3.02 24.61
N GLN A 745 -16.87 -4.19 24.16
CA GLN A 745 -16.41 -4.82 22.92
C GLN A 745 -16.55 -3.87 21.71
N GLY A 746 -15.48 -3.73 20.92
CA GLY A 746 -15.43 -2.86 19.75
C GLY A 746 -15.42 -1.36 20.08
N LYS A 747 -15.18 -0.97 21.32
CA LYS A 747 -15.16 0.45 21.76
C LYS A 747 -13.75 0.91 22.09
N TYR A 748 -13.42 2.15 21.72
CA TYR A 748 -12.12 2.76 22.04
C TYR A 748 -11.95 2.97 23.54
N THR A 749 -10.82 2.56 24.12
CA THR A 749 -10.60 2.54 25.57
C THR A 749 -10.25 3.91 26.15
N ARG A 750 -9.59 4.79 25.38
CA ARG A 750 -9.22 6.17 25.78
C ARG A 750 -8.37 6.25 27.07
N VAL A 751 -7.44 5.31 27.26
CA VAL A 751 -6.58 5.22 28.47
C VAL A 751 -5.90 6.56 28.81
N HIS A 752 -5.49 7.32 27.80
CA HIS A 752 -4.87 8.64 27.94
C HIS A 752 -5.74 9.70 28.64
N ARG A 753 -7.02 9.41 28.89
CA ARG A 753 -7.94 10.30 29.61
C ARG A 753 -8.04 10.00 31.11
N ASP A 754 -7.31 9.02 31.62
CA ASP A 754 -7.33 8.66 33.04
C ASP A 754 -6.60 9.70 33.91
N LEU A 755 -7.27 10.21 34.95
CA LEU A 755 -6.75 11.30 35.76
C LEU A 755 -5.50 10.92 36.57
N SER A 756 -5.40 9.67 37.02
CA SER A 756 -4.23 9.18 37.77
C SER A 756 -3.00 9.09 36.88
N ILE A 757 -3.18 8.56 35.66
CA ILE A 757 -2.11 8.49 34.65
C ILE A 757 -1.67 9.89 34.26
N ILE A 758 -2.61 10.79 33.95
CA ILE A 758 -2.32 12.17 33.57
C ILE A 758 -1.53 12.87 34.67
N ASN A 759 -1.95 12.77 35.93
CA ASN A 759 -1.26 13.45 37.03
C ASN A 759 0.14 12.88 37.32
N ALA A 760 0.33 11.56 37.16
CA ALA A 760 1.66 10.95 37.24
C ALA A 760 2.57 11.46 36.12
N MET A 761 2.06 11.50 34.88
CA MET A 761 2.76 12.03 33.72
C MET A 761 3.14 13.50 33.92
N ARG A 762 2.18 14.34 34.35
CA ARG A 762 2.39 15.77 34.63
C ARG A 762 3.48 15.98 35.67
N GLY A 763 3.45 15.24 36.77
CA GLY A 763 4.51 15.30 37.78
C GLY A 763 5.89 14.99 37.22
N TRP A 764 6.01 13.97 36.35
CA TRP A 764 7.28 13.60 35.70
C TRP A 764 7.83 14.66 34.75
N VAL A 765 6.96 15.34 33.99
CA VAL A 765 7.35 16.46 33.10
C VAL A 765 7.46 17.80 33.83
N GLY A 766 7.22 17.85 35.15
CA GLY A 766 7.35 19.06 35.97
C GLY A 766 6.13 20.00 35.91
N LEU A 767 4.98 19.51 35.47
CA LEU A 767 3.70 20.22 35.51
C LEU A 767 2.99 19.94 36.84
N GLY A 768 2.26 20.95 37.35
CA GLY A 768 1.37 20.76 38.50
C GLY A 768 0.21 19.82 38.19
N SER A 769 -0.38 19.19 39.20
CA SER A 769 -1.56 18.33 39.04
C SER A 769 -2.74 19.10 38.43
N THR A 770 -3.66 18.35 37.82
CA THR A 770 -4.88 18.87 37.19
C THR A 770 -6.10 18.11 37.71
N THR A 771 -7.29 18.62 37.36
CA THR A 771 -8.58 18.03 37.74
C THR A 771 -9.39 17.68 36.50
N ALA A 772 -10.33 16.76 36.64
CA ALA A 772 -11.25 16.40 35.56
C ALA A 772 -12.01 17.63 34.99
N SER A 773 -12.40 18.57 35.86
CA SER A 773 -13.04 19.82 35.44
C SER A 773 -12.12 20.71 34.60
N ALA A 774 -10.84 20.84 34.97
CA ALA A 774 -9.88 21.64 34.20
C ALA A 774 -9.58 21.03 32.82
N LEU A 775 -9.73 19.71 32.69
CA LEU A 775 -9.57 18.98 31.44
C LEU A 775 -10.85 18.92 30.59
N GLY A 776 -11.98 19.45 31.07
CA GLY A 776 -13.26 19.41 30.34
C GLY A 776 -13.97 18.05 30.38
N ILE A 777 -13.59 17.19 31.33
CA ILE A 777 -14.15 15.84 31.53
C ILE A 777 -14.74 15.69 32.94
N SER A 778 -15.48 16.71 33.42
CA SER A 778 -15.94 16.83 34.82
C SER A 778 -16.78 15.66 35.36
N GLY A 779 -17.32 14.81 34.50
CA GLY A 779 -18.03 13.58 34.89
C GLY A 779 -17.12 12.40 35.22
N CYS A 780 -15.80 12.56 35.07
CA CYS A 780 -14.81 11.50 35.28
C CYS A 780 -14.19 11.59 36.69
N SER A 781 -14.08 10.44 37.34
CA SER A 781 -13.51 10.28 38.68
C SER A 781 -12.15 9.59 38.64
#